data_AF-A0A6H5G4G3-F1
#
_entry.id   AF-A0A6H5G4G3-F1
#
_cell.length_a   1.000
_cell.length_b   1.000
_cell.length_c   1.000
_cell.angle_alpha   90.00
_cell.angle_beta   90.00
_cell.angle_gamma   90.00
#
_symmetry.space_group_name_H-M   'P 1'
#
loop_
_entity.id
_entity.type
_entity.pdbx_description
1 polymer ?
#
loop_
_entity_poly.entity_id
_entity_poly.type
_entity_poly.pdbx_seq_one_letter_code
_entity_poly.pdbx_strand_id
1 'polypeptide(L)'
;GKVVIRPVAYKPSLANSRFSTCGQRYGSTPILARPNSRLTLYGSSTELWRERKTTVSPSLAMSSLPSDCGRLHAYDSLDSVYKASVNTRSNRVYEEKERAWEREKCRLKALHESRLKSSAQRAHKLEQMLMMHTYQLQQDKKRLRDDMERTEEENIALRKDIEVLRTRLEETEWGLCQKSGELALLKSKLKETQESRKKERDPSPDEEDEIKKVIADNNDLEAQLKEIKETLAQERLNWEQERNTWANEKSFFRYDSRCPKSQTTKTSHRKFSAPRHGSMGFYPKKRSARHRGKVKAFPKDDPSKPVHLTAFIGYKAGMTHVVREADRPGSKINKKEIVEGVTIIETPPMVVVGAVGYIDTPNGLRGLVTVWAEHIAEECKRRFYNNWYKSKKKAFTKASKKWSDPLGKKQIEKDFSKMIKYCKVIRVIAHTQMKLLKQRQKKAHIMEIQVNGGTIADKVAWVREHLEKPIPVSNVFGPDEMVDCIGVTKGKGFKGVTSRWHTKKLPRKTHKGLRKVACIGAWHPSRVQFTIARAGQKGYHHRTEINKKIYRIGQGIHTKDGKVIKNNASTEYDLSDKSITPMGGFPHYGEVNNDFLMIKGCCMGPKKRVITLRKSLLVHTKRVALEKINLKFIDTSSKFGHGRFQTPADKTAFMGTLKKDRIKEDATA
;
A
#
# COMPACT_ATOMS: atom_id res chain seq x y z
N GLY A 1 41.20 29.23 31.82
CA GLY A 1 40.61 30.03 30.74
C GLY A 1 39.10 30.05 30.90
N LYS A 2 38.53 31.16 31.36
CA LYS A 2 37.09 31.36 31.54
C LYS A 2 36.52 31.95 30.25
N VAL A 3 35.53 31.30 29.64
CA VAL A 3 34.77 31.86 28.50
C VAL A 3 33.39 32.26 29.01
N VAL A 4 33.12 33.56 28.93
CA VAL A 4 31.87 34.22 29.32
C VAL A 4 30.99 34.34 28.08
N ILE A 5 29.73 33.89 28.19
CA ILE A 5 28.68 34.07 27.18
C ILE A 5 27.96 35.39 27.47
N ARG A 6 27.85 36.29 26.49
CA ARG A 6 27.02 37.51 26.56
C ARG A 6 25.75 37.35 25.71
N PRO A 7 24.56 37.73 26.22
CA PRO A 7 23.32 37.78 25.46
C PRO A 7 23.13 39.14 24.77
N VAL A 8 22.49 39.15 23.60
CA VAL A 8 22.10 40.39 22.89
C VAL A 8 20.57 40.48 22.84
N ALA A 9 20.05 41.55 23.42
CA ALA A 9 18.65 41.91 23.53
C ALA A 9 18.10 42.56 22.25
N TYR A 10 16.79 42.38 22.03
CA TYR A 10 16.01 42.93 20.92
C TYR A 10 15.38 44.27 21.35
N LYS A 11 15.53 45.33 20.55
CA LYS A 11 14.83 46.63 20.72
C LYS A 11 13.82 46.84 19.57
N PRO A 12 12.58 47.31 19.84
CA PRO A 12 11.65 47.74 18.81
C PRO A 12 11.65 49.27 18.65
N SER A 13 11.31 49.78 17.46
CA SER A 13 11.01 51.21 17.27
C SER A 13 9.83 51.43 16.32
N LEU A 14 8.86 52.21 16.82
CA LEU A 14 7.67 52.79 16.19
C LEU A 14 8.06 53.98 15.26
N ALA A 15 7.49 54.08 14.05
CA ALA A 15 6.35 54.92 13.63
C ALA A 15 6.70 56.33 13.09
N ASN A 16 6.40 56.58 11.80
CA ASN A 16 5.63 57.73 11.24
C ASN A 16 6.05 58.09 9.80
N SER A 17 5.12 58.00 8.84
CA SER A 17 4.68 59.15 8.01
C SER A 17 3.64 58.75 6.93
N ARG A 18 2.47 59.36 7.12
CA ARG A 18 1.42 59.91 6.22
C ARG A 18 1.18 59.34 4.80
N PHE A 19 -0.13 59.22 4.57
CA PHE A 19 -0.89 58.83 3.38
C PHE A 19 -0.60 59.64 2.11
N SER A 20 -0.60 58.95 0.96
CA SER A 20 -1.25 59.44 -0.25
C SER A 20 -2.06 58.31 -0.91
N THR A 21 -3.23 58.68 -1.40
CA THR A 21 -4.31 57.86 -1.96
C THR A 21 -4.03 57.45 -3.40
N CYS A 22 -4.11 56.15 -3.73
CA CYS A 22 -4.63 55.61 -5.02
C CYS A 22 -4.31 54.11 -5.17
N GLY A 23 -5.34 53.28 -5.38
CA GLY A 23 -5.29 52.10 -6.26
C GLY A 23 -4.64 50.81 -5.76
N GLN A 24 -5.44 49.97 -5.09
CA GLN A 24 -5.14 48.54 -4.91
C GLN A 24 -5.06 47.79 -6.26
N ARG A 25 -4.05 46.93 -6.43
CA ARG A 25 -4.22 45.46 -6.49
C ARG A 25 -2.86 44.75 -6.49
N TYR A 26 -2.61 44.07 -5.37
CA TYR A 26 -1.42 43.28 -5.08
C TYR A 26 -1.20 42.15 -6.10
N GLY A 27 -0.17 42.33 -6.93
CA GLY A 27 0.58 41.27 -7.58
C GLY A 27 1.74 40.82 -6.70
N SER A 28 1.87 39.51 -6.56
CA SER A 28 2.93 38.74 -5.95
C SER A 28 4.36 39.15 -6.34
N THR A 29 5.29 39.13 -5.38
CA THR A 29 6.73 38.75 -5.52
C THR A 29 7.33 38.56 -4.10
N PRO A 30 8.54 38.00 -3.92
CA PRO A 30 9.24 36.97 -4.69
C PRO A 30 9.90 35.88 -3.79
N ILE A 31 10.07 34.67 -4.33
CA ILE A 31 11.01 33.67 -3.79
C ILE A 31 12.38 33.94 -4.41
N LEU A 32 13.37 34.06 -3.53
CA LEU A 32 14.79 34.22 -3.79
C LEU A 32 15.33 33.23 -4.84
N ALA A 33 15.98 33.80 -5.86
CA ALA A 33 16.77 33.09 -6.84
C ALA A 33 18.15 32.69 -6.27
N ARG A 34 18.64 31.51 -6.67
CA ARG A 34 20.08 31.26 -6.86
C ARG A 34 20.32 30.78 -8.30
N PRO A 35 21.43 31.21 -8.95
CA PRO A 35 21.59 31.13 -10.39
C PRO A 35 22.41 29.92 -10.85
N ASN A 36 22.44 29.77 -12.18
CA ASN A 36 23.35 28.96 -13.01
C ASN A 36 22.89 27.55 -13.42
N SER A 37 22.12 27.51 -14.51
CA SER A 37 22.44 26.61 -15.63
C SER A 37 21.86 27.12 -16.95
N ARG A 38 22.74 27.50 -17.87
CA ARG A 38 22.46 27.73 -19.30
C ARG A 38 21.64 26.56 -19.87
N LEU A 39 20.45 26.84 -20.38
CA LEU A 39 19.70 25.93 -21.24
C LEU A 39 19.69 26.53 -22.65
N THR A 40 20.41 25.87 -23.56
CA THR A 40 20.30 26.04 -25.00
C THR A 40 18.95 25.48 -25.45
N LEU A 41 18.09 26.35 -25.98
CA LEU A 41 16.86 26.00 -26.66
C LEU A 41 17.21 25.57 -28.10
N TYR A 42 16.94 24.32 -28.45
CA TYR A 42 16.76 23.91 -29.84
C TYR A 42 15.27 23.90 -30.13
N GLY A 43 14.89 24.66 -31.17
CA GLY A 43 13.53 24.92 -31.59
C GLY A 43 12.78 23.68 -32.06
N SER A 44 11.46 23.74 -31.88
CA SER A 44 10.50 22.80 -32.45
C SER A 44 9.82 23.51 -33.61
N SER A 45 10.22 23.21 -34.84
CA SER A 45 9.44 23.52 -36.03
C SER A 45 8.25 22.56 -36.09
N THR A 46 7.03 23.10 -36.15
CA THR A 46 5.86 22.48 -36.78
C THR A 46 4.72 23.51 -36.77
N GLU A 47 4.75 24.41 -37.74
CA GLU A 47 3.53 24.91 -38.38
C GLU A 47 3.33 24.12 -39.67
N LEU A 48 2.11 23.64 -39.88
CA LEU A 48 1.33 23.73 -41.12
C LEU A 48 0.18 22.71 -41.05
N TRP A 49 -0.96 23.11 -41.62
CA TRP A 49 -2.25 22.42 -41.73
C TRP A 49 -3.29 22.72 -40.65
N ARG A 50 -3.90 23.91 -40.79
CA ARG A 50 -5.26 24.18 -40.32
C ARG A 50 -5.95 25.11 -41.31
N GLU A 51 -6.93 24.59 -42.07
CA GLU A 51 -8.17 25.29 -42.46
C GLU A 51 -9.08 24.38 -43.30
N ARG A 52 -10.24 23.99 -42.76
CA ARG A 52 -11.56 24.44 -43.26
C ARG A 52 -12.75 23.84 -42.50
N LYS A 53 -13.57 24.78 -42.03
CA LYS A 53 -15.05 24.85 -42.02
C LYS A 53 -15.90 23.80 -41.29
N THR A 54 -16.51 24.34 -40.24
CA THR A 54 -17.84 24.12 -39.66
C THR A 54 -18.97 23.81 -40.64
N THR A 55 -19.82 22.84 -40.30
CA THR A 55 -21.27 22.86 -40.58
C THR A 55 -22.04 22.16 -39.47
N VAL A 56 -23.15 22.80 -39.11
CA VAL A 56 -24.13 22.48 -38.08
C VAL A 56 -25.24 21.65 -38.75
N SER A 57 -25.74 20.60 -38.08
CA SER A 57 -26.92 19.84 -38.54
C SER A 57 -28.18 20.36 -37.85
N PRO A 58 -29.28 20.69 -38.57
CA PRO A 58 -30.55 21.09 -37.98
C PRO A 58 -31.56 19.94 -37.87
N SER A 59 -32.57 20.20 -37.04
CA SER A 59 -33.75 19.41 -36.68
C SER A 59 -34.75 19.23 -37.82
N LEU A 60 -35.33 18.04 -37.93
CA LEU A 60 -36.45 17.72 -38.83
C LEU A 60 -37.76 18.32 -38.34
N ALA A 61 -38.38 19.13 -39.20
CA ALA A 61 -39.74 19.66 -39.08
C ALA A 61 -40.65 18.95 -40.09
N MET A 62 -41.93 18.84 -39.72
CA MET A 62 -43.05 18.30 -40.49
C MET A 62 -43.55 19.29 -41.55
N SER A 63 -43.99 18.77 -42.70
CA SER A 63 -44.76 19.46 -43.77
C SER A 63 -45.58 18.38 -44.52
N SER A 64 -46.92 18.34 -44.45
CA SER A 64 -47.93 19.07 -45.27
C SER A 64 -47.82 18.69 -46.77
N LEU A 65 -48.72 17.97 -47.46
CA LEU A 65 -50.14 18.14 -47.88
C LEU A 65 -50.39 17.09 -49.02
N PRO A 66 -51.55 16.97 -49.73
CA PRO A 66 -52.86 17.63 -49.60
C PRO A 66 -54.09 16.68 -49.56
N SER A 67 -55.20 17.31 -49.19
CA SER A 67 -56.61 16.94 -49.25
C SER A 67 -57.18 16.82 -50.66
N ASP A 68 -58.07 15.84 -50.88
CA ASP A 68 -59.20 16.00 -51.80
C ASP A 68 -60.40 15.10 -51.43
N CYS A 69 -61.59 15.57 -51.81
CA CYS A 69 -62.96 15.15 -51.47
C CYS A 69 -63.31 13.64 -51.65
N GLY A 70 -64.27 13.04 -50.96
CA GLY A 70 -65.71 13.35 -50.94
C GLY A 70 -66.50 12.24 -50.22
N ARG A 71 -67.78 12.51 -49.95
CA ARG A 71 -68.66 11.84 -48.98
C ARG A 71 -69.53 10.73 -49.64
N LEU A 72 -70.00 9.79 -48.79
CA LEU A 72 -71.14 8.86 -48.92
C LEU A 72 -70.87 7.45 -49.48
N HIS A 73 -70.92 6.41 -48.63
CA HIS A 73 -72.12 5.59 -48.41
C HIS A 73 -71.78 4.44 -47.43
N ALA A 74 -72.60 4.28 -46.40
CA ALA A 74 -72.63 3.08 -45.57
C ALA A 74 -73.36 1.97 -46.34
N TYR A 75 -72.75 0.79 -46.43
CA TYR A 75 -73.44 -0.48 -46.64
C TYR A 75 -72.73 -1.59 -45.87
N ASP A 76 -73.56 -2.37 -45.20
CA ASP A 76 -73.27 -3.46 -44.28
C ASP A 76 -72.56 -4.67 -44.91
N SER A 77 -71.95 -5.46 -44.03
CA SER A 77 -71.86 -6.93 -44.10
C SER A 77 -71.16 -7.56 -45.31
N LEU A 78 -69.87 -7.86 -45.14
CA LEU A 78 -69.18 -8.94 -45.87
C LEU A 78 -68.60 -9.96 -44.88
N ASP A 79 -69.50 -10.59 -44.14
CA ASP A 79 -69.23 -11.83 -43.39
C ASP A 79 -69.77 -13.02 -44.21
N SER A 80 -69.25 -13.24 -45.43
CA SER A 80 -69.61 -14.45 -46.21
C SER A 80 -68.68 -14.85 -47.37
N VAL A 81 -67.40 -14.44 -47.38
CA VAL A 81 -66.46 -14.91 -48.43
C VAL A 81 -65.16 -15.43 -47.83
N TYR A 82 -65.25 -16.49 -47.02
CA TYR A 82 -64.06 -17.25 -46.59
C TYR A 82 -64.35 -18.72 -46.33
N LYS A 83 -64.95 -19.42 -47.30
CA LYS A 83 -64.92 -20.89 -47.33
C LYS A 83 -64.83 -21.42 -48.77
N ALA A 84 -63.61 -21.66 -49.24
CA ALA A 84 -63.22 -22.93 -49.88
C ALA A 84 -61.70 -23.00 -50.18
N SER A 85 -61.03 -23.91 -49.45
CA SER A 85 -59.96 -24.83 -49.90
C SER A 85 -58.70 -24.28 -50.60
N VAL A 86 -57.61 -24.02 -49.84
CA VAL A 86 -56.23 -24.48 -50.19
C VAL A 86 -55.34 -24.63 -48.92
N ASN A 87 -54.73 -25.82 -48.76
CA ASN A 87 -53.55 -26.16 -47.93
C ASN A 87 -53.69 -26.39 -46.40
N THR A 88 -54.28 -27.52 -46.00
CA THR A 88 -54.44 -27.98 -44.61
C THR A 88 -53.15 -28.34 -43.86
N ARG A 89 -52.00 -28.49 -44.56
CA ARG A 89 -50.73 -28.88 -43.91
C ARG A 89 -49.90 -27.68 -43.44
N SER A 90 -49.92 -26.58 -44.17
CA SER A 90 -49.19 -25.35 -43.81
C SER A 90 -49.84 -24.66 -42.61
N ASN A 91 -51.17 -24.51 -42.62
CA ASN A 91 -51.92 -23.88 -41.51
C ASN A 91 -51.79 -24.66 -40.19
N ARG A 92 -51.74 -25.99 -40.22
CA ARG A 92 -51.46 -26.81 -39.02
C ARG A 92 -50.09 -26.52 -38.40
N VAL A 93 -49.05 -26.33 -39.22
CA VAL A 93 -47.69 -26.01 -38.72
C VAL A 93 -47.63 -24.61 -38.11
N TYR A 94 -48.36 -23.64 -38.67
CA TYR A 94 -48.45 -22.30 -38.08
C TYR A 94 -49.23 -22.32 -36.76
N GLU A 95 -50.36 -23.01 -36.70
CA GLU A 95 -51.11 -23.19 -35.44
C GLU A 95 -50.29 -23.93 -34.37
N GLU A 96 -49.54 -24.98 -34.74
CA GLU A 96 -48.68 -25.70 -33.80
C GLU A 96 -47.52 -24.84 -33.28
N LYS A 97 -46.93 -24.00 -34.15
CA LYS A 97 -45.91 -23.03 -33.73
C LYS A 97 -46.51 -21.98 -32.80
N GLU A 98 -47.69 -21.46 -33.11
CA GLU A 98 -48.38 -20.49 -32.26
C GLU A 98 -48.66 -21.08 -30.88
N ARG A 99 -49.21 -22.30 -30.81
CA ARG A 99 -49.40 -23.05 -29.56
C ARG A 99 -48.08 -23.35 -28.83
N ALA A 100 -46.96 -23.55 -29.53
CA ALA A 100 -45.65 -23.74 -28.91
C ALA A 100 -45.09 -22.44 -28.31
N TRP A 101 -45.26 -21.32 -29.02
CA TRP A 101 -44.90 -19.98 -28.54
C TRP A 101 -45.74 -19.56 -27.34
N GLU A 102 -47.04 -19.86 -27.33
CA GLU A 102 -47.91 -19.63 -26.19
C GLU A 102 -47.49 -20.45 -24.96
N ARG A 103 -47.17 -21.74 -25.16
CA ARG A 103 -46.64 -22.59 -24.09
C ARG A 103 -45.34 -22.04 -23.51
N GLU A 104 -44.41 -21.59 -24.35
CA GLU A 104 -43.14 -21.02 -23.88
C GLU A 104 -43.34 -19.66 -23.18
N LYS A 105 -44.27 -18.83 -23.67
CA LYS A 105 -44.65 -17.57 -23.02
C LYS A 105 -45.26 -17.82 -21.64
N CYS A 106 -46.15 -18.81 -21.50
CA CYS A 106 -46.69 -19.22 -20.21
C CYS A 106 -45.62 -19.78 -19.28
N ARG A 107 -44.68 -20.60 -19.80
CA ARG A 107 -43.54 -21.13 -19.04
C ARG A 107 -42.63 -20.03 -18.50
N LEU A 108 -42.29 -19.05 -19.35
CA LEU A 108 -41.46 -17.91 -18.96
C LEU A 108 -42.15 -17.00 -17.95
N LYS A 109 -43.46 -16.74 -18.12
CA LYS A 109 -44.27 -16.00 -17.14
C LYS A 109 -44.26 -16.70 -15.78
N ALA A 110 -44.54 -18.01 -15.74
CA ALA A 110 -44.53 -18.79 -14.51
C ALA A 110 -43.15 -18.81 -13.82
N LEU A 111 -42.07 -18.91 -14.59
CA LEU A 111 -40.70 -18.87 -14.06
C LEU A 111 -40.34 -17.50 -13.47
N HIS A 112 -40.75 -16.42 -14.12
CA HIS A 112 -40.57 -15.07 -13.60
C HIS A 112 -41.40 -14.83 -12.34
N GLU A 113 -42.64 -15.28 -12.31
CA GLU A 113 -43.52 -15.16 -11.14
C GLU A 113 -42.99 -15.96 -9.95
N SER A 114 -42.51 -17.19 -10.17
CA SER A 114 -41.86 -18.00 -9.15
C SER A 114 -40.59 -17.34 -8.61
N ARG A 115 -39.76 -16.75 -9.48
CA ARG A 115 -38.58 -15.98 -9.05
C ARG A 115 -38.97 -14.75 -8.23
N LEU A 116 -40.01 -14.02 -8.63
CA LEU A 116 -40.51 -12.87 -7.88
C LEU A 116 -41.03 -13.27 -6.50
N LYS A 117 -41.84 -14.34 -6.41
CA LYS A 117 -42.32 -14.90 -5.13
C LYS A 117 -41.16 -15.32 -4.21
N SER A 118 -40.15 -16.03 -4.75
CA SER A 118 -38.96 -16.42 -3.97
C SER A 118 -38.10 -15.23 -3.52
N SER A 119 -38.10 -14.13 -4.29
CA SER A 119 -37.39 -12.91 -3.94
C SER A 119 -38.14 -12.13 -2.86
N ALA A 120 -39.46 -12.04 -2.97
CA ALA A 120 -40.32 -11.42 -1.97
C ALA A 120 -40.24 -12.15 -0.61
N GLN A 121 -40.28 -13.48 -0.62
CA GLN A 121 -40.12 -14.28 0.62
C GLN A 121 -38.75 -14.08 1.28
N ARG A 122 -37.67 -13.94 0.50
CA ARG A 122 -36.34 -13.64 1.04
C ARG A 122 -36.24 -12.23 1.60
N ALA A 123 -36.88 -11.25 0.95
CA ALA A 123 -36.96 -9.88 1.45
C ALA A 123 -37.72 -9.84 2.78
N HIS A 124 -38.85 -10.53 2.88
CA HIS A 124 -39.65 -10.57 4.10
C HIS A 124 -38.91 -11.24 5.28
N LYS A 125 -38.21 -12.36 5.04
CA LYS A 125 -37.37 -12.99 6.08
C LYS A 125 -36.24 -12.07 6.57
N LEU A 126 -35.64 -11.28 5.66
CA LEU A 126 -34.62 -10.30 6.02
C LEU A 126 -35.21 -9.15 6.84
N GLU A 127 -36.41 -8.69 6.51
CA GLU A 127 -37.12 -7.66 7.29
C GLU A 127 -37.46 -8.15 8.70
N GLN A 128 -37.97 -9.38 8.84
CA GLN A 128 -38.24 -9.97 10.16
C GLN A 128 -36.96 -10.09 11.00
N MET A 129 -35.86 -10.56 10.41
CA MET A 129 -34.56 -10.64 11.08
C MET A 129 -34.03 -9.26 11.49
N LEU A 130 -34.19 -8.26 10.62
CA LEU A 130 -33.81 -6.88 10.91
C LEU A 130 -34.62 -6.31 12.08
N MET A 131 -35.93 -6.57 12.11
CA MET A 131 -36.83 -6.11 13.17
C MET A 131 -36.42 -6.69 14.54
N MET A 132 -36.14 -7.99 14.59
CA MET A 132 -35.63 -8.67 15.78
C MET A 132 -34.29 -8.07 16.26
N HIS A 133 -33.33 -7.84 15.35
CA HIS A 133 -32.06 -7.20 15.70
C HIS A 133 -32.23 -5.76 16.19
N THR A 134 -33.13 -4.98 15.60
CA THR A 134 -33.40 -3.62 16.07
C THR A 134 -34.01 -3.58 17.45
N TYR A 135 -34.86 -4.56 17.79
CA TYR A 135 -35.44 -4.69 19.11
C TYR A 135 -34.37 -5.05 20.16
N GLN A 136 -33.49 -6.02 19.86
CA GLN A 136 -32.39 -6.37 20.75
C GLN A 136 -31.47 -5.17 21.03
N LEU A 137 -31.11 -4.42 19.99
CA LEU A 137 -30.29 -3.22 20.12
C LEU A 137 -30.97 -2.12 20.96
N GLN A 138 -32.29 -2.01 20.90
CA GLN A 138 -33.04 -1.07 21.73
C GLN A 138 -33.04 -1.49 23.21
N GLN A 139 -33.14 -2.78 23.50
CA GLN A 139 -33.02 -3.30 24.87
C GLN A 139 -31.61 -3.10 25.43
N ASP A 140 -30.56 -3.44 24.66
CA ASP A 140 -29.17 -3.28 25.09
C ASP A 140 -28.83 -1.81 25.33
N LYS A 141 -29.33 -0.91 24.47
CA LYS A 141 -29.20 0.55 24.66
C LYS A 141 -29.90 1.04 25.94
N LYS A 142 -30.99 0.41 26.36
CA LYS A 142 -31.65 0.75 27.62
C LYS A 142 -30.79 0.31 28.80
N ARG A 143 -30.34 -0.96 28.83
CA ARG A 143 -29.45 -1.48 29.88
C ARG A 143 -28.19 -0.64 30.05
N LEU A 144 -27.51 -0.30 28.96
CA LEU A 144 -26.30 0.53 29.02
C LEU A 144 -26.55 1.96 29.52
N ARG A 145 -27.77 2.50 29.33
CA ARG A 145 -28.12 3.80 29.91
C ARG A 145 -28.33 3.70 31.40
N ASP A 146 -29.05 2.69 31.85
CA ASP A 146 -29.29 2.44 33.27
C ASP A 146 -27.95 2.21 34.01
N ASP A 147 -27.01 1.47 33.40
CA ASP A 147 -25.67 1.26 33.98
C ASP A 147 -24.83 2.54 34.00
N MET A 148 -24.92 3.37 32.96
CA MET A 148 -24.26 4.68 32.95
C MET A 148 -24.78 5.58 34.07
N GLU A 149 -26.09 5.65 34.27
CA GLU A 149 -26.70 6.44 35.34
C GLU A 149 -26.23 5.98 36.72
N ARG A 150 -26.15 4.66 36.98
CA ARG A 150 -25.57 4.14 38.24
C ARG A 150 -24.12 4.57 38.45
N THR A 151 -23.28 4.48 37.41
CA THR A 151 -21.88 4.91 37.53
C THR A 151 -21.74 6.42 37.71
N GLU A 152 -22.66 7.22 37.17
CA GLU A 152 -22.69 8.66 37.40
C GLU A 152 -23.08 8.99 38.85
N GLU A 153 -24.05 8.28 39.42
CA GLU A 153 -24.44 8.41 40.83
C GLU A 153 -23.27 8.04 41.77
N GLU A 154 -22.57 6.93 41.50
CA GLU A 154 -21.38 6.52 42.26
C GLU A 154 -20.26 7.57 42.17
N ASN A 155 -20.02 8.13 40.98
CA ASN A 155 -19.03 9.19 40.81
C ASN A 155 -19.41 10.48 41.56
N ILE A 156 -20.70 10.81 41.63
CA ILE A 156 -21.17 11.97 42.41
C ILE A 156 -20.98 11.72 43.90
N ALA A 157 -21.26 10.51 44.39
CA ALA A 157 -21.03 10.12 45.78
C ALA A 157 -19.54 10.25 46.15
N LEU A 158 -18.65 9.64 45.37
CA LEU A 158 -17.20 9.71 45.60
C LEU A 158 -16.66 11.14 45.56
N ARG A 159 -17.22 12.01 44.71
CA ARG A 159 -16.84 13.43 44.68
C ARG A 159 -17.23 14.17 45.96
N LYS A 160 -18.37 13.84 46.56
CA LYS A 160 -18.76 14.39 47.86
C LYS A 160 -17.83 13.90 48.96
N ASP A 161 -17.48 12.62 48.95
CA ASP A 161 -16.56 12.03 49.93
C ASP A 161 -15.17 12.69 49.85
N ILE A 162 -14.66 12.91 48.64
CA ILE A 162 -13.39 13.63 48.42
C ILE A 162 -13.45 15.05 48.98
N GLU A 163 -14.59 15.74 48.84
CA GLU A 163 -14.73 17.10 49.35
C GLU A 163 -14.74 17.13 50.89
N VAL A 164 -15.42 16.17 51.53
CA VAL A 164 -15.39 16.01 53.00
C VAL A 164 -13.99 15.67 53.50
N LEU A 165 -13.24 14.85 52.75
CA LEU A 165 -11.85 14.54 53.11
C LEU A 165 -10.93 15.76 52.95
N ARG A 166 -11.19 16.63 51.97
CA ARG A 166 -10.44 17.88 51.81
C ARG A 166 -10.66 18.84 52.96
N THR A 167 -11.90 19.04 53.40
CA THR A 167 -12.16 19.94 54.53
C THR A 167 -11.50 19.43 55.80
N ARG A 168 -11.55 18.11 56.05
CA ARG A 168 -10.82 17.48 57.15
C ARG A 168 -9.31 17.67 57.04
N LEU A 169 -8.76 17.52 55.83
CA LEU A 169 -7.34 17.74 55.61
C LEU A 169 -6.96 19.19 55.94
N GLU A 170 -7.72 20.17 55.45
CA GLU A 170 -7.50 21.60 55.75
C GLU A 170 -7.56 21.88 57.27
N GLU A 171 -8.53 21.30 57.99
CA GLU A 171 -8.61 21.41 59.46
C GLU A 171 -7.36 20.84 60.14
N THR A 172 -6.86 19.68 59.69
CA THR A 172 -5.63 19.09 60.24
C THR A 172 -4.38 19.89 59.91
N GLU A 173 -4.30 20.47 58.72
CA GLU A 173 -3.19 21.34 58.30
C GLU A 173 -3.14 22.61 59.17
N TRP A 174 -4.30 23.22 59.43
CA TRP A 174 -4.42 24.35 60.35
C TRP A 174 -4.01 23.97 61.77
N GLY A 175 -4.47 22.82 62.27
CA GLY A 175 -4.08 22.31 63.59
C GLY A 175 -2.56 22.09 63.71
N LEU A 176 -1.93 21.50 62.69
CA LEU A 176 -0.48 21.33 62.62
C LEU A 176 0.27 22.66 62.63
N CYS A 177 -0.23 23.65 61.87
CA CYS A 177 0.36 24.99 61.85
C CYS A 177 0.32 25.64 63.23
N GLN A 178 -0.83 25.56 63.93
CA GLN A 178 -0.98 26.08 65.29
C GLN A 178 -0.02 25.40 66.26
N LYS A 179 0.06 24.06 66.24
CA LYS A 179 1.01 23.31 67.08
C LYS A 179 2.47 23.61 66.76
N SER A 180 2.81 23.87 65.50
CA SER A 180 4.15 24.31 65.13
C SER A 180 4.51 25.69 65.72
N GLY A 181 3.53 26.60 65.79
CA GLY A 181 3.67 27.90 66.43
C GLY A 181 3.84 27.79 67.94
N GLU A 182 3.05 26.94 68.60
CA GLU A 182 3.21 26.63 70.04
C GLU A 182 4.61 26.06 70.32
N LEU A 183 5.09 25.13 69.49
CA LEU A 183 6.44 24.55 69.58
C LEU A 183 7.52 25.61 69.40
N ALA A 184 7.36 26.56 68.47
CA ALA A 184 8.31 27.64 68.27
C ALA A 184 8.38 28.57 69.49
N LEU A 185 7.24 28.88 70.10
CA LEU A 185 7.18 29.68 71.32
C LEU A 185 7.84 28.96 72.50
N LEU A 186 7.55 27.67 72.69
CA LEU A 186 8.19 26.84 73.70
C LEU A 186 9.70 26.75 73.48
N LYS A 187 10.16 26.63 72.24
CA LYS A 187 11.59 26.67 71.89
C LYS A 187 12.22 28.02 72.23
N SER A 188 11.53 29.14 72.02
CA SER A 188 12.03 30.47 72.42
C SER A 188 12.16 30.56 73.95
N LYS A 189 11.13 30.14 74.70
CA LYS A 189 11.16 30.10 76.16
C LYS A 189 12.27 29.18 76.69
N LEU A 190 12.47 28.02 76.06
CA LEU A 190 13.55 27.09 76.40
C LEU A 190 14.92 27.72 76.14
N LYS A 191 15.06 28.47 75.04
CA LYS A 191 16.30 29.18 74.73
C LYS A 191 16.60 30.29 75.75
N GLU A 192 15.60 31.06 76.18
CA GLU A 192 15.74 32.07 77.24
C GLU A 192 16.06 31.43 78.61
N THR A 193 15.48 30.28 78.93
CA THR A 193 15.81 29.52 80.15
C THR A 193 17.19 28.86 80.09
N GLN A 194 17.66 28.45 78.91
CA GLN A 194 19.01 27.93 78.70
C GLN A 194 20.07 29.04 78.69
N GLU A 195 19.76 30.24 78.19
CA GLU A 195 20.63 31.41 78.28
C GLU A 195 20.72 31.96 79.71
N SER A 196 19.67 31.79 80.53
CA SER A 196 19.71 32.10 81.98
C SER A 196 20.41 31.02 82.82
N ARG A 197 20.33 29.73 82.44
CA ARG A 197 21.08 28.62 83.10
C ARG A 197 22.56 28.52 82.72
N LYS A 198 23.05 29.29 81.73
CA LYS A 198 24.49 29.34 81.38
C LYS A 198 25.35 30.18 82.35
N LYS A 199 24.76 30.72 83.42
CA LYS A 199 25.46 31.09 84.65
C LYS A 199 25.08 30.06 85.72
N GLU A 200 26.10 29.48 86.34
CA GLU A 200 26.08 28.53 87.46
C GLU A 200 26.22 27.04 87.13
N ARG A 201 27.48 26.62 87.34
CA ARG A 201 28.00 25.46 88.07
C ARG A 201 27.73 24.03 87.57
N ASP A 202 28.85 23.31 87.55
CA ASP A 202 29.06 21.92 87.19
C ASP A 202 28.26 20.93 88.05
N PRO A 203 27.80 19.81 87.46
CA PRO A 203 26.94 18.83 88.13
C PRO A 203 27.68 17.72 88.89
N SER A 204 26.93 17.14 89.83
CA SER A 204 27.32 16.09 90.78
C SER A 204 27.03 14.65 90.28
N PRO A 205 27.60 13.61 90.91
CA PRO A 205 27.75 12.26 90.34
C PRO A 205 26.47 11.45 90.05
N ASP A 206 25.29 11.88 90.50
CA ASP A 206 24.01 11.23 90.18
C ASP A 206 23.53 11.57 88.75
N GLU A 207 24.11 12.57 88.11
CA GLU A 207 23.77 13.00 86.75
C GLU A 207 24.50 12.18 85.67
N GLU A 208 25.59 11.46 85.98
CA GLU A 208 26.36 10.71 84.98
C GLU A 208 25.63 9.47 84.44
N ASP A 209 24.83 8.78 85.27
CA ASP A 209 24.05 7.61 84.83
C ASP A 209 22.76 8.04 84.10
N GLU A 210 22.20 9.19 84.45
CA GLU A 210 21.10 9.81 83.70
C GLU A 210 21.59 10.32 82.33
N ILE A 211 22.79 10.91 82.27
CA ILE A 211 23.45 11.29 81.01
C ILE A 211 23.75 10.07 80.14
N LYS A 212 24.21 8.93 80.70
CA LYS A 212 24.44 7.70 79.91
C LYS A 212 23.14 7.13 79.34
N LYS A 213 22.05 7.17 80.10
CA LYS A 213 20.73 6.73 79.62
C LYS A 213 20.21 7.64 78.51
N VAL A 214 20.38 8.95 78.67
CA VAL A 214 20.05 9.95 77.64
C VAL A 214 20.94 9.79 76.39
N ILE A 215 22.20 9.39 76.52
CA ILE A 215 23.07 9.10 75.37
C ILE A 215 22.61 7.83 74.65
N ALA A 216 22.21 6.78 75.38
CA ALA A 216 21.66 5.56 74.79
C ALA A 216 20.36 5.83 74.03
N ASP A 217 19.43 6.57 74.65
CA ASP A 217 18.16 6.97 74.02
C ASP A 217 18.40 7.90 72.82
N ASN A 218 19.40 8.79 72.87
CA ASN A 218 19.78 9.63 71.73
C ASN A 218 20.36 8.79 70.58
N ASN A 219 21.16 7.76 70.86
CA ASN A 219 21.70 6.89 69.81
C ASN A 219 20.60 6.06 69.14
N ASP A 220 19.62 5.55 69.91
CA ASP A 220 18.46 4.83 69.37
C ASP A 220 17.55 5.77 68.57
N LEU A 221 17.33 7.01 69.03
CA LEU A 221 16.60 8.02 68.28
C LEU A 221 17.33 8.44 67.01
N GLU A 222 18.66 8.52 67.01
CA GLU A 222 19.46 8.78 65.82
C GLU A 222 19.38 7.63 64.81
N ALA A 223 19.36 6.38 65.26
CA ALA A 223 19.16 5.22 64.41
C ALA A 223 17.76 5.22 63.76
N GLN A 224 16.71 5.47 64.55
CA GLN A 224 15.35 5.61 64.04
C GLN A 224 15.22 6.79 63.06
N LEU A 225 15.85 7.92 63.35
CA LEU A 225 15.88 9.08 62.45
C LEU A 225 16.60 8.75 61.13
N LYS A 226 17.62 7.89 61.15
CA LYS A 226 18.33 7.48 59.94
C LYS A 226 17.47 6.57 59.08
N GLU A 227 16.76 5.61 59.68
CA GLU A 227 15.83 4.72 58.98
C GLU A 227 14.62 5.49 58.40
N ILE A 228 14.07 6.45 59.15
CA ILE A 228 13.01 7.34 58.68
C ILE A 228 13.51 8.24 57.53
N LYS A 229 14.77 8.71 57.57
CA LYS A 229 15.35 9.50 56.48
C LYS A 229 15.57 8.67 55.21
N GLU A 230 15.99 7.41 55.34
CA GLU A 230 16.19 6.51 54.20
C GLU A 230 14.86 6.13 53.54
N THR A 231 13.82 5.86 54.35
CA THR A 231 12.46 5.61 53.84
C THR A 231 11.86 6.85 53.18
N LEU A 232 11.97 8.04 53.79
CA LEU A 232 11.56 9.31 53.16
C LEU A 232 12.33 9.62 51.87
N ALA A 233 13.61 9.25 51.79
CA ALA A 233 14.42 9.43 50.59
C ALA A 233 13.95 8.50 49.46
N GLN A 234 13.62 7.24 49.77
CA GLN A 234 13.05 6.28 48.82
C GLN A 234 11.65 6.70 48.36
N GLU A 235 10.79 7.14 49.27
CA GLU A 235 9.47 7.67 48.92
C GLU A 235 9.56 8.94 48.07
N ARG A 236 10.50 9.86 48.36
CA ARG A 236 10.76 11.02 47.51
C ARG A 236 11.22 10.63 46.11
N LEU A 237 12.10 9.62 46.00
CA LEU A 237 12.57 9.13 44.70
C LEU A 237 11.42 8.52 43.89
N ASN A 238 10.55 7.75 44.55
CA ASN A 238 9.39 7.12 43.94
C ASN A 238 8.35 8.18 43.51
N TRP A 239 8.10 9.17 44.37
CA TRP A 239 7.23 10.30 44.07
C TRP A 239 7.80 11.20 42.97
N GLU A 240 9.13 11.33 42.85
CA GLU A 240 9.77 12.04 41.72
C GLU A 240 9.63 11.30 40.40
N GLN A 241 9.71 9.97 40.42
CA GLN A 241 9.46 9.15 39.24
C GLN A 241 7.98 9.23 38.82
N GLU A 242 7.04 9.12 39.76
CA GLU A 242 5.61 9.28 39.51
C GLU A 242 5.23 10.70 39.08
N ARG A 243 5.81 11.73 39.69
CA ARG A 243 5.60 13.12 39.27
C ARG A 243 6.13 13.36 37.87
N ASN A 244 7.25 12.76 37.48
CA ASN A 244 7.81 12.90 36.15
C ASN A 244 7.03 12.11 35.09
N THR A 245 6.46 10.94 35.42
CA THR A 245 5.50 10.24 34.55
C THR A 245 4.21 11.04 34.41
N TRP A 246 3.66 11.56 35.51
CA TRP A 246 2.48 12.44 35.50
C TRP A 246 2.74 13.76 34.77
N ALA A 247 3.88 14.43 34.93
CA ALA A 247 4.19 15.68 34.24
C ALA A 247 4.34 15.49 32.72
N ASN A 248 4.88 14.34 32.30
CA ASN A 248 4.93 13.93 30.90
C ASN A 248 3.52 13.62 30.34
N GLU A 249 2.60 13.13 31.17
CA GLU A 249 1.19 12.91 30.78
C GLU A 249 0.33 14.18 30.84
N LYS A 250 0.60 15.10 31.77
CA LYS A 250 -0.20 16.32 32.02
C LYS A 250 0.19 17.50 31.11
N SER A 251 1.41 17.50 30.55
CA SER A 251 1.82 18.45 29.50
C SER A 251 1.13 18.17 28.15
N PHE A 252 0.50 17.00 28.00
CA PHE A 252 -0.30 16.66 26.83
C PHE A 252 -1.73 17.23 26.87
N PHE A 253 -2.22 17.72 28.03
CA PHE A 253 -3.66 18.03 28.21
C PHE A 253 -4.03 19.34 28.91
N ARG A 254 -3.11 20.27 29.20
CA ARG A 254 -3.47 21.57 29.81
C ARG A 254 -3.34 22.78 28.88
N TYR A 255 -4.44 23.04 28.17
CA TYR A 255 -5.01 24.36 27.81
C TYR A 255 -6.51 24.03 27.68
N ASP A 256 -7.50 24.64 28.32
CA ASP A 256 -7.66 25.87 29.09
C ASP A 256 -9.13 25.79 29.53
N SER A 257 -9.44 26.04 30.80
CA SER A 257 -10.82 25.93 31.30
C SER A 257 -11.15 27.07 32.24
N ARG A 258 -11.43 28.24 31.64
CA ARG A 258 -12.39 29.21 32.17
C ARG A 258 -13.17 29.84 31.01
N CYS A 259 -14.36 29.29 30.71
CA CYS A 259 -15.41 29.94 29.92
C CYS A 259 -16.79 29.44 30.40
N PRO A 260 -17.83 30.30 30.48
CA PRO A 260 -19.06 29.99 31.19
C PRO A 260 -19.97 29.02 30.43
N LYS A 261 -20.85 28.34 31.19
CA LYS A 261 -21.91 27.43 30.73
C LYS A 261 -22.61 27.95 29.47
N SER A 262 -22.27 27.40 28.31
CA SER A 262 -23.09 27.52 27.09
C SER A 262 -23.82 26.21 26.85
N GLN A 263 -25.09 26.34 26.47
CA GLN A 263 -25.97 25.26 25.99
C GLN A 263 -25.16 24.18 25.28
N THR A 264 -25.32 22.93 25.71
CA THR A 264 -24.75 21.77 25.02
C THR A 264 -25.32 21.73 23.60
N THR A 265 -24.61 22.35 22.67
CA THR A 265 -24.87 22.26 21.24
C THR A 265 -24.70 20.79 20.88
N LYS A 266 -25.82 20.05 20.75
CA LYS A 266 -25.81 18.72 20.15
C LYS A 266 -25.20 18.87 18.77
N THR A 267 -23.94 18.47 18.62
CA THR A 267 -23.26 18.45 17.34
C THR A 267 -24.04 17.53 16.41
N SER A 268 -24.63 18.12 15.36
CA SER A 268 -25.41 17.37 14.39
C SER A 268 -24.52 16.36 13.67
N HIS A 269 -24.89 15.08 13.76
CA HIS A 269 -24.18 14.00 13.09
C HIS A 269 -24.63 13.87 11.63
N ARG A 270 -23.87 13.12 10.82
CA ARG A 270 -24.24 12.90 9.42
C ARG A 270 -25.56 12.14 9.34
N LYS A 271 -26.57 12.70 8.66
CA LYS A 271 -27.93 12.11 8.53
C LYS A 271 -27.93 10.63 8.09
N PHE A 272 -27.02 10.25 7.19
CA PHE A 272 -26.87 8.86 6.74
C PHE A 272 -25.42 8.41 6.84
N SER A 273 -25.20 7.17 7.29
CA SER A 273 -23.90 6.50 7.29
C SER A 273 -23.39 6.24 5.86
N ALA A 274 -22.08 6.35 5.64
CA ALA A 274 -21.42 5.75 4.47
C ALA A 274 -19.93 5.56 4.78
N PRO A 275 -19.28 4.55 4.16
CA PRO A 275 -17.86 4.32 4.33
C PRO A 275 -17.02 5.49 3.78
N ARG A 276 -15.81 5.61 4.32
CA ARG A 276 -14.81 6.58 3.85
C ARG A 276 -14.34 6.23 2.43
N HIS A 277 -14.09 7.27 1.63
CA HIS A 277 -13.47 7.11 0.32
C HIS A 277 -11.95 6.89 0.44
N GLY A 278 -11.50 5.70 0.05
CA GLY A 278 -10.09 5.33 -0.06
C GLY A 278 -9.42 4.97 1.27
N SER A 279 -8.43 4.10 1.21
CA SER A 279 -7.67 3.65 2.39
C SER A 279 -6.56 4.63 2.77
N MET A 280 -6.45 4.91 4.07
CA MET A 280 -5.41 5.75 4.68
C MET A 280 -4.10 4.99 4.92
N GLY A 281 -4.11 3.65 4.93
CA GLY A 281 -2.87 2.85 5.02
C GLY A 281 -1.94 2.99 3.82
N PHE A 282 -2.43 3.59 2.73
CA PHE A 282 -1.64 3.94 1.54
C PHE A 282 -1.31 5.43 1.44
N TYR A 283 -1.51 6.19 2.51
CA TYR A 283 -1.02 7.56 2.66
C TYR A 283 0.46 7.52 3.11
N PRO A 284 1.33 8.45 2.67
CA PRO A 284 1.11 9.53 1.71
C PRO A 284 1.01 9.04 0.26
N LYS A 285 0.02 9.55 -0.49
CA LYS A 285 -0.18 9.28 -1.92
C LYS A 285 0.72 10.18 -2.79
N LYS A 286 2.03 9.96 -2.71
CA LYS A 286 3.09 10.68 -3.46
C LYS A 286 3.76 9.78 -4.50
N ARG A 287 4.53 10.39 -5.41
CA ARG A 287 5.38 9.63 -6.36
C ARG A 287 6.37 8.76 -5.59
N SER A 288 6.54 7.52 -6.03
CA SER A 288 7.56 6.61 -5.52
C SER A 288 8.94 7.21 -5.76
N ALA A 289 9.79 7.22 -4.72
CA ALA A 289 11.17 7.71 -4.84
C ALA A 289 12.03 6.80 -5.74
N ARG A 290 11.71 5.51 -5.79
CA ARG A 290 12.42 4.51 -6.61
C ARG A 290 11.51 4.01 -7.71
N HIS A 291 12.08 3.77 -8.89
CA HIS A 291 11.36 3.18 -10.02
C HIS A 291 11.16 1.66 -9.86
N ARG A 292 12.16 0.98 -9.29
CA ARG A 292 12.11 -0.45 -8.94
C ARG A 292 11.30 -0.68 -7.67
N GLY A 293 10.56 -1.78 -7.61
CA GLY A 293 9.92 -2.26 -6.39
C GLY A 293 10.97 -2.68 -5.36
N LYS A 294 11.17 -1.91 -4.28
CA LYS A 294 12.02 -2.34 -3.15
C LYS A 294 11.26 -3.40 -2.35
N VAL A 295 11.91 -4.52 -2.07
CA VAL A 295 11.44 -5.48 -1.06
C VAL A 295 11.64 -4.85 0.31
N LYS A 296 10.56 -4.64 1.06
CA LYS A 296 10.62 -4.06 2.41
C LYS A 296 10.82 -5.12 3.49
N ALA A 297 10.31 -6.32 3.25
CA ALA A 297 10.46 -7.49 4.12
C ALA A 297 10.68 -8.72 3.24
N PHE A 298 11.65 -9.55 3.58
CA PHE A 298 11.86 -10.85 2.94
C PHE A 298 11.10 -11.94 3.74
N PRO A 299 10.89 -13.13 3.18
CA PRO A 299 10.36 -14.27 3.93
C PRO A 299 11.20 -14.54 5.18
N LYS A 300 10.56 -15.02 6.24
CA LYS A 300 11.26 -15.45 7.45
C LYS A 300 12.23 -16.57 7.10
N ASP A 301 13.39 -16.51 7.72
CA ASP A 301 14.45 -17.47 7.52
C ASP A 301 14.24 -18.70 8.40
N ASP A 302 14.60 -19.86 7.87
CA ASP A 302 14.35 -21.17 8.48
C ASP A 302 15.55 -22.08 8.15
N PRO A 303 16.48 -22.27 9.10
CA PRO A 303 17.72 -23.01 8.87
C PRO A 303 17.52 -24.47 8.47
N SER A 304 16.36 -25.07 8.75
CA SER A 304 16.05 -26.46 8.40
C SER A 304 15.89 -26.68 6.89
N LYS A 305 15.55 -25.62 6.14
CA LYS A 305 15.33 -25.69 4.69
C LYS A 305 16.65 -25.60 3.93
N PRO A 306 16.73 -26.15 2.71
CA PRO A 306 17.91 -25.97 1.87
C PRO A 306 18.13 -24.49 1.53
N VAL A 307 19.39 -24.13 1.29
CA VAL A 307 19.78 -22.77 0.93
C VAL A 307 19.12 -22.37 -0.40
N HIS A 308 18.38 -21.26 -0.41
CA HIS A 308 17.65 -20.78 -1.60
C HIS A 308 17.50 -19.26 -1.64
N LEU A 309 17.20 -18.75 -2.84
CA LEU A 309 16.87 -17.34 -3.05
C LEU A 309 15.40 -17.04 -2.82
N THR A 310 15.12 -15.82 -2.38
CA THR A 310 13.76 -15.40 -1.96
C THR A 310 13.06 -14.45 -2.92
N ALA A 311 13.77 -13.89 -3.91
CA ALA A 311 13.23 -12.90 -4.82
C ALA A 311 13.94 -12.92 -6.17
N PHE A 312 13.28 -12.37 -7.19
CA PHE A 312 13.77 -12.25 -8.56
C PHE A 312 13.27 -10.96 -9.21
N ILE A 313 13.88 -10.53 -10.32
CA ILE A 313 13.41 -9.39 -11.11
C ILE A 313 12.93 -9.87 -12.47
N GLY A 314 11.74 -9.43 -12.86
CA GLY A 314 11.24 -9.57 -14.22
C GLY A 314 10.73 -8.26 -14.81
N TYR A 315 10.34 -8.31 -16.08
CA TYR A 315 9.84 -7.18 -16.85
C TYR A 315 8.46 -7.51 -17.40
N LYS A 316 7.47 -6.69 -17.05
CA LYS A 316 6.11 -6.90 -17.52
C LYS A 316 6.03 -6.72 -19.05
N ALA A 317 5.81 -7.82 -19.78
CA ALA A 317 5.71 -7.82 -21.23
C ALA A 317 4.31 -7.40 -21.70
N GLY A 318 3.29 -8.11 -21.21
CA GLY A 318 1.91 -7.91 -21.61
C GLY A 318 0.95 -8.80 -20.84
N MET A 319 -0.28 -8.91 -21.34
CA MET A 319 -1.30 -9.77 -20.78
C MET A 319 -1.95 -10.56 -21.92
N THR A 320 -2.36 -11.79 -21.61
CA THR A 320 -3.20 -12.62 -22.48
C THR A 320 -4.23 -13.33 -21.61
N HIS A 321 -4.98 -14.28 -22.15
CA HIS A 321 -5.83 -15.18 -21.39
C HIS A 321 -5.48 -16.64 -21.67
N VAL A 322 -5.83 -17.50 -20.74
CA VAL A 322 -5.64 -18.95 -20.84
C VAL A 322 -6.95 -19.67 -20.54
N VAL A 323 -7.10 -20.86 -21.09
CA VAL A 323 -8.13 -21.81 -20.70
C VAL A 323 -7.47 -22.89 -19.86
N ARG A 324 -8.14 -23.25 -18.77
CA ARG A 324 -7.77 -24.38 -17.93
C ARG A 324 -9.02 -25.00 -17.31
N GLU A 325 -8.89 -26.22 -16.86
CA GLU A 325 -9.90 -26.84 -16.01
C GLU A 325 -9.75 -26.37 -14.57
N ALA A 326 -10.86 -26.15 -13.89
CA ALA A 326 -10.87 -25.79 -12.47
C ALA A 326 -11.17 -27.01 -11.59
N ASP A 327 -10.18 -27.45 -10.81
CA ASP A 327 -10.38 -28.48 -9.79
C ASP A 327 -10.71 -27.83 -8.44
N ARG A 328 -12.02 -27.71 -8.18
CA ARG A 328 -12.58 -27.07 -6.99
C ARG A 328 -13.84 -27.80 -6.52
N PRO A 329 -13.69 -28.91 -5.79
CA PRO A 329 -14.83 -29.67 -5.26
C PRO A 329 -15.80 -28.76 -4.49
N GLY A 330 -17.10 -28.92 -4.74
CA GLY A 330 -18.17 -28.10 -4.17
C GLY A 330 -18.46 -26.79 -4.91
N SER A 331 -17.65 -26.41 -5.91
CA SER A 331 -17.94 -25.25 -6.76
C SER A 331 -18.74 -25.60 -8.01
N LYS A 332 -19.60 -24.68 -8.47
CA LYS A 332 -20.35 -24.84 -9.75
C LYS A 332 -19.44 -24.95 -10.99
N ILE A 333 -18.18 -24.50 -10.84
CA ILE A 333 -17.14 -24.51 -11.86
C ILE A 333 -16.20 -25.72 -11.75
N ASN A 334 -16.47 -26.66 -10.83
CA ASN A 334 -15.64 -27.85 -10.68
C ASN A 334 -15.63 -28.67 -11.97
N LYS A 335 -14.44 -29.10 -12.42
CA LYS A 335 -14.23 -29.85 -13.67
C LYS A 335 -14.79 -29.17 -14.92
N LYS A 336 -14.91 -27.84 -14.88
CA LYS A 336 -15.29 -27.02 -16.03
C LYS A 336 -14.12 -26.18 -16.49
N GLU A 337 -14.12 -25.91 -17.77
CA GLU A 337 -13.15 -25.02 -18.38
C GLU A 337 -13.48 -23.58 -18.04
N ILE A 338 -12.46 -22.86 -17.60
CA ILE A 338 -12.55 -21.45 -17.26
C ILE A 338 -11.51 -20.66 -18.03
N VAL A 339 -11.88 -19.44 -18.40
CA VAL A 339 -10.99 -18.47 -19.03
C VAL A 339 -10.49 -17.50 -17.97
N GLU A 340 -9.17 -17.41 -17.81
CA GLU A 340 -8.56 -16.48 -16.85
C GLU A 340 -7.54 -15.59 -17.54
N GLY A 341 -7.60 -14.28 -17.24
CA GLY A 341 -6.57 -13.34 -17.68
C GLY A 341 -5.26 -13.59 -16.96
N VAL A 342 -4.15 -13.56 -17.69
CA VAL A 342 -2.79 -13.76 -17.17
C VAL A 342 -1.87 -12.61 -17.59
N THR A 343 -0.85 -12.33 -16.79
CA THR A 343 0.22 -11.39 -17.13
C THR A 343 1.50 -12.16 -17.42
N ILE A 344 2.17 -11.81 -18.53
CA ILE A 344 3.48 -12.35 -18.89
C ILE A 344 4.57 -11.41 -18.39
N ILE A 345 5.49 -11.96 -17.60
CA ILE A 345 6.67 -11.26 -17.07
C ILE A 345 7.90 -11.97 -17.63
N GLU A 346 8.66 -11.29 -18.50
CA GLU A 346 9.93 -11.81 -19.00
C GLU A 346 11.01 -11.70 -17.92
N THR A 347 11.70 -12.78 -17.66
CA THR A 347 12.62 -12.99 -16.54
C THR A 347 13.95 -13.51 -17.08
N PRO A 348 14.77 -12.67 -17.72
CA PRO A 348 16.12 -13.07 -18.10
C PRO A 348 16.91 -13.47 -16.84
N PRO A 349 17.87 -14.40 -16.94
CA PRO A 349 18.65 -14.84 -15.79
C PRO A 349 19.37 -13.68 -15.10
N MET A 350 19.48 -13.77 -13.78
CA MET A 350 20.14 -12.76 -12.96
C MET A 350 21.54 -13.19 -12.59
N VAL A 351 22.53 -12.30 -12.74
CA VAL A 351 23.92 -12.61 -12.38
C VAL A 351 24.20 -12.10 -10.98
N VAL A 352 24.75 -12.96 -10.12
CA VAL A 352 25.19 -12.59 -8.78
C VAL A 352 26.58 -11.95 -8.86
N VAL A 353 26.71 -10.73 -8.36
CA VAL A 353 27.94 -9.93 -8.46
C VAL A 353 28.54 -9.58 -7.11
N GLY A 354 27.93 -10.01 -6.00
CA GLY A 354 28.45 -9.77 -4.67
C GLY A 354 27.51 -10.25 -3.59
N ALA A 355 27.90 -10.05 -2.34
CA ALA A 355 27.09 -10.33 -1.17
C ALA A 355 27.33 -9.31 -0.06
N VAL A 356 26.29 -9.10 0.76
CA VAL A 356 26.26 -8.21 1.90
C VAL A 356 25.88 -9.02 3.13
N GLY A 357 26.70 -8.94 4.18
CA GLY A 357 26.40 -9.49 5.49
C GLY A 357 25.77 -8.43 6.39
N TYR A 358 24.65 -8.75 7.02
CA TYR A 358 23.97 -7.88 7.98
C TYR A 358 24.12 -8.44 9.40
N ILE A 359 24.57 -7.57 10.31
CA ILE A 359 24.60 -7.81 11.75
C ILE A 359 23.31 -7.28 12.38
N ASP A 360 22.79 -8.01 13.35
CA ASP A 360 21.64 -7.60 14.15
C ASP A 360 22.13 -6.68 15.28
N THR A 361 21.59 -5.47 15.35
CA THR A 361 21.90 -4.50 16.40
C THR A 361 20.61 -4.06 17.07
N PRO A 362 20.64 -3.49 18.30
CA PRO A 362 19.44 -2.99 18.96
C PRO A 362 18.64 -1.96 18.12
N ASN A 363 19.34 -1.23 17.24
CA ASN A 363 18.74 -0.26 16.31
C ASN A 363 18.26 -0.88 14.98
N GLY A 364 18.35 -2.20 14.84
CA GLY A 364 18.00 -2.97 13.65
C GLY A 364 19.20 -3.54 12.87
N LEU A 365 18.93 -4.04 11.66
CA LEU A 365 19.95 -4.69 10.84
C LEU A 365 20.89 -3.65 10.20
N ARG A 366 22.19 -3.77 10.47
CA ARG A 366 23.23 -2.92 9.86
C ARG A 366 24.10 -3.75 8.91
N GLY A 367 24.43 -3.19 7.75
CA GLY A 367 25.38 -3.83 6.83
C GLY A 367 26.79 -3.80 7.44
N LEU A 368 27.39 -4.98 7.64
CA LEU A 368 28.71 -5.13 8.25
C LEU A 368 29.81 -5.15 7.19
N VAL A 369 29.67 -6.04 6.20
CA VAL A 369 30.67 -6.28 5.14
C VAL A 369 29.96 -6.44 3.80
N THR A 370 30.60 -6.01 2.73
CA THR A 370 30.17 -6.28 1.35
C THR A 370 31.34 -6.81 0.54
N VAL A 371 31.18 -8.01 -0.02
CA VAL A 371 32.14 -8.64 -0.92
C VAL A 371 31.59 -8.54 -2.35
N TRP A 372 32.42 -8.11 -3.29
CA TRP A 372 32.08 -8.02 -4.71
C TRP A 372 32.84 -9.09 -5.50
N ALA A 373 32.25 -9.56 -6.59
CA ALA A 373 32.87 -10.45 -7.56
C ALA A 373 34.06 -9.77 -8.28
N GLU A 374 34.91 -10.58 -8.90
CA GLU A 374 36.07 -10.13 -9.65
C GLU A 374 35.63 -9.48 -10.98
N HIS A 375 34.84 -10.20 -11.75
CA HIS A 375 34.37 -9.81 -13.07
C HIS A 375 32.93 -9.29 -13.03
N ILE A 376 32.80 -7.96 -13.05
CA ILE A 376 31.49 -7.29 -13.11
C ILE A 376 31.18 -6.84 -14.54
N ALA A 377 30.02 -7.28 -15.04
CA ALA A 377 29.52 -6.95 -16.37
C ALA A 377 29.35 -5.43 -16.59
N GLU A 378 29.55 -4.98 -17.83
CA GLU A 378 29.45 -3.56 -18.21
C GLU A 378 28.07 -2.96 -17.88
N GLU A 379 26.99 -3.70 -18.09
CA GLU A 379 25.63 -3.25 -17.80
C GLU A 379 25.36 -3.02 -16.31
N CYS A 380 26.05 -3.77 -15.44
CA CYS A 380 26.06 -3.56 -14.00
C CYS A 380 26.89 -2.33 -13.65
N LYS A 381 28.10 -2.17 -14.23
CA LYS A 381 28.94 -0.96 -14.08
C LYS A 381 28.19 0.31 -14.51
N ARG A 382 27.39 0.24 -15.57
CA ARG A 382 26.49 1.34 -16.00
C ARG A 382 25.52 1.78 -14.90
N ARG A 383 25.15 0.92 -13.94
CA ARG A 383 24.28 1.30 -12.81
C ARG A 383 24.87 2.44 -11.98
N PHE A 384 26.19 2.44 -11.82
CA PHE A 384 26.96 3.36 -10.97
C PHE A 384 27.26 4.71 -11.63
N TYR A 385 26.93 4.87 -12.92
CA TYR A 385 27.10 6.13 -13.64
C TYR A 385 25.76 6.75 -14.01
N ASN A 386 25.69 8.09 -13.95
CA ASN A 386 24.59 8.85 -14.53
C ASN A 386 24.78 9.01 -16.04
N ASN A 387 25.99 9.38 -16.47
CA ASN A 387 26.38 9.45 -17.87
C ASN A 387 27.53 8.47 -18.15
N TRP A 388 27.21 7.35 -18.78
CA TRP A 388 28.21 6.31 -19.10
C TRP A 388 29.20 6.75 -20.19
N TYR A 389 28.71 7.39 -21.25
CA TYR A 389 29.51 7.70 -22.44
C TYR A 389 30.60 8.74 -22.17
N LYS A 390 30.31 9.73 -21.31
CA LYS A 390 31.30 10.75 -20.90
C LYS A 390 32.19 10.32 -19.74
N SER A 391 31.99 9.12 -19.17
CA SER A 391 32.75 8.65 -18.02
C SER A 391 34.01 7.89 -18.44
N LYS A 392 35.04 7.90 -17.58
CA LYS A 392 36.25 7.07 -17.73
C LYS A 392 36.03 5.58 -17.40
N LYS A 393 34.80 5.17 -17.03
CA LYS A 393 34.39 3.77 -16.76
C LYS A 393 35.26 3.02 -15.72
N LYS A 394 35.87 3.74 -14.76
CA LYS A 394 36.76 3.19 -13.72
C LYS A 394 36.08 2.50 -12.52
N ALA A 395 34.77 2.26 -12.55
CA ALA A 395 34.07 1.61 -11.45
C ALA A 395 34.57 0.16 -11.27
N PHE A 396 34.81 -0.23 -10.01
CA PHE A 396 35.30 -1.54 -9.59
C PHE A 396 36.71 -1.95 -10.06
N THR A 397 37.47 -1.10 -10.76
CA THR A 397 38.84 -1.46 -11.21
C THR A 397 39.77 -1.83 -10.05
N LYS A 398 39.73 -1.07 -8.94
CA LYS A 398 40.50 -1.38 -7.73
C LYS A 398 39.96 -2.61 -6.99
N ALA A 399 38.64 -2.85 -7.03
CA ALA A 399 38.02 -3.98 -6.36
C ALA A 399 38.34 -5.30 -7.06
N SER A 400 38.26 -5.33 -8.40
CA SER A 400 38.66 -6.49 -9.21
C SER A 400 40.14 -6.83 -9.00
N LYS A 401 41.04 -5.84 -8.95
CA LYS A 401 42.47 -6.06 -8.68
C LYS A 401 42.77 -6.71 -7.32
N LYS A 402 41.86 -6.63 -6.33
CA LYS A 402 42.04 -7.32 -5.05
C LYS A 402 41.91 -8.83 -5.17
N TRP A 403 41.17 -9.33 -6.18
CA TRP A 403 41.05 -10.76 -6.42
C TRP A 403 42.32 -11.34 -7.05
N SER A 404 43.09 -10.55 -7.79
CA SER A 404 44.39 -10.97 -8.32
C SER A 404 45.54 -10.88 -7.31
N ASP A 405 45.48 -9.94 -6.35
CA ASP A 405 46.54 -9.69 -5.36
C ASP A 405 46.46 -10.69 -4.17
N PRO A 406 47.55 -11.38 -3.79
CA PRO A 406 47.57 -12.27 -2.62
C PRO A 406 47.11 -11.62 -1.31
N LEU A 407 47.47 -10.34 -1.07
CA LEU A 407 47.01 -9.61 0.12
C LEU A 407 45.50 -9.30 0.04
N GLY A 408 45.01 -9.00 -1.16
CA GLY A 408 43.60 -8.76 -1.42
C GLY A 408 42.74 -10.02 -1.20
N LYS A 409 43.19 -11.19 -1.65
CA LYS A 409 42.54 -12.48 -1.39
C LYS A 409 42.40 -12.76 0.11
N LYS A 410 43.48 -12.59 0.89
CA LYS A 410 43.46 -12.72 2.35
C LYS A 410 42.44 -11.77 2.99
N GLN A 411 42.31 -10.54 2.48
CA GLN A 411 41.31 -9.59 2.97
C GLN A 411 39.88 -10.04 2.66
N ILE A 412 39.64 -10.56 1.46
CA ILE A 412 38.32 -11.08 1.04
C ILE A 412 37.93 -12.31 1.89
N GLU A 413 38.88 -13.21 2.15
CA GLU A 413 38.68 -14.34 3.05
C GLU A 413 38.34 -13.89 4.48
N LYS A 414 39.09 -12.93 5.03
CA LYS A 414 38.76 -12.30 6.32
C LYS A 414 37.35 -11.72 6.34
N ASP A 415 36.93 -11.09 5.24
CA ASP A 415 35.61 -10.51 5.10
C ASP A 415 34.50 -11.58 5.05
N PHE A 416 34.74 -12.72 4.38
CA PHE A 416 33.85 -13.89 4.47
C PHE A 416 33.82 -14.50 5.88
N SER A 417 34.95 -14.61 6.56
CA SER A 417 35.01 -15.10 7.95
C SER A 417 34.24 -14.19 8.91
N LYS A 418 34.31 -12.86 8.72
CA LYS A 418 33.46 -11.90 9.45
C LYS A 418 31.98 -12.09 9.18
N MET A 419 31.62 -12.42 7.92
CA MET A 419 30.22 -12.71 7.57
C MET A 419 29.72 -13.94 8.33
N ILE A 420 30.50 -15.01 8.37
CA ILE A 420 30.14 -16.25 9.08
C ILE A 420 30.05 -16.00 10.60
N LYS A 421 31.00 -15.28 11.18
CA LYS A 421 31.08 -15.09 12.63
C LYS A 421 30.02 -14.13 13.19
N TYR A 422 29.74 -13.02 12.50
CA TYR A 422 28.96 -11.92 13.08
C TYR A 422 27.62 -11.65 12.40
N CYS A 423 27.43 -12.06 11.14
CA CYS A 423 26.23 -11.68 10.41
C CYS A 423 25.09 -12.66 10.68
N LYS A 424 23.90 -12.13 10.96
CA LYS A 424 22.67 -12.92 11.12
C LYS A 424 21.96 -13.14 9.79
N VAL A 425 22.07 -12.20 8.85
CA VAL A 425 21.39 -12.25 7.55
C VAL A 425 22.38 -12.02 6.43
N ILE A 426 22.39 -12.92 5.45
CA ILE A 426 23.20 -12.81 4.23
C ILE A 426 22.29 -12.44 3.05
N ARG A 427 22.70 -11.46 2.25
CA ARG A 427 22.02 -11.07 1.02
C ARG A 427 22.99 -11.06 -0.14
N VAL A 428 22.60 -11.63 -1.27
CA VAL A 428 23.34 -11.50 -2.52
C VAL A 428 22.95 -10.24 -3.26
N ILE A 429 23.92 -9.58 -3.89
CA ILE A 429 23.70 -8.51 -4.84
C ILE A 429 23.65 -9.15 -6.23
N ALA A 430 22.48 -9.09 -6.86
CA ALA A 430 22.27 -9.60 -8.19
C ALA A 430 21.77 -8.50 -9.12
N HIS A 431 22.10 -8.62 -10.41
CA HIS A 431 21.60 -7.71 -11.43
C HIS A 431 20.93 -8.45 -12.58
N THR A 432 19.98 -7.78 -13.23
CA THR A 432 19.37 -8.27 -14.46
C THR A 432 20.29 -8.10 -15.66
N GLN A 433 20.12 -8.97 -16.66
CA GLN A 433 20.79 -8.85 -17.95
C GLN A 433 19.90 -8.08 -18.94
N MET A 434 20.21 -6.79 -19.15
CA MET A 434 19.44 -5.93 -20.05
C MET A 434 19.79 -6.17 -21.51
N LYS A 435 20.99 -6.67 -21.83
CA LYS A 435 21.39 -6.98 -23.21
C LYS A 435 20.48 -8.03 -23.86
N LEU A 436 19.99 -8.98 -23.07
CA LEU A 436 19.06 -10.02 -23.52
C LEU A 436 17.65 -9.48 -23.80
N LEU A 437 17.32 -8.31 -23.26
CA LEU A 437 16.05 -7.65 -23.50
C LEU A 437 16.20 -6.69 -24.68
N LYS A 438 15.31 -6.78 -25.67
CA LYS A 438 15.24 -5.85 -26.81
C LYS A 438 14.64 -4.48 -26.40
N GLN A 439 15.17 -3.86 -25.33
CA GLN A 439 14.72 -2.58 -24.80
C GLN A 439 15.79 -1.49 -24.99
N ARG A 440 15.35 -0.22 -25.08
CA ARG A 440 16.25 0.93 -25.21
C ARG A 440 17.23 1.08 -24.03
N GLN A 441 16.85 0.64 -22.83
CA GLN A 441 17.67 0.79 -21.63
C GLN A 441 18.78 -0.26 -21.60
N LYS A 442 20.04 0.19 -21.52
CA LYS A 442 21.23 -0.68 -21.38
C LYS A 442 21.73 -0.84 -19.94
N LYS A 443 21.09 -0.15 -18.97
CA LYS A 443 21.51 -0.06 -17.56
C LYS A 443 20.83 -1.15 -16.74
N ALA A 444 21.59 -2.12 -16.20
CA ALA A 444 21.05 -3.25 -15.42
C ALA A 444 20.34 -2.79 -14.14
N HIS A 445 19.31 -3.51 -13.71
CA HIS A 445 18.68 -3.27 -12.41
C HIS A 445 19.35 -4.13 -11.35
N ILE A 446 19.93 -3.49 -10.32
CA ILE A 446 20.59 -4.17 -9.20
C ILE A 446 19.61 -4.31 -8.04
N MET A 447 19.61 -5.48 -7.39
CA MET A 447 18.94 -5.73 -6.13
C MET A 447 19.75 -6.60 -5.19
N GLU A 448 19.51 -6.39 -3.90
CA GLU A 448 19.81 -7.39 -2.89
C GLU A 448 18.67 -8.42 -2.84
N ILE A 449 19.01 -9.71 -2.81
CA ILE A 449 18.10 -10.84 -2.56
C ILE A 449 18.59 -11.52 -1.30
N GLN A 450 17.69 -11.79 -0.36
CA GLN A 450 18.05 -12.53 0.86
C GLN A 450 18.19 -14.02 0.55
N VAL A 451 19.26 -14.61 1.06
CA VAL A 451 19.51 -16.05 1.02
C VAL A 451 18.95 -16.65 2.31
N ASN A 452 17.98 -17.56 2.19
CA ASN A 452 17.34 -18.24 3.31
C ASN A 452 17.66 -19.73 3.28
N GLY A 453 17.50 -20.42 4.42
CA GLY A 453 17.79 -21.86 4.55
C GLY A 453 19.25 -22.15 4.91
N GLY A 454 19.48 -23.24 5.63
CA GLY A 454 20.80 -23.65 6.12
C GLY A 454 21.39 -22.72 7.19
N THR A 455 22.59 -23.05 7.64
CA THR A 455 23.37 -22.21 8.55
C THR A 455 23.96 -21.00 7.82
N ILE A 456 24.49 -20.02 8.56
CA ILE A 456 25.14 -18.84 7.94
C ILE A 456 26.38 -19.28 7.12
N ALA A 457 27.11 -20.29 7.58
CA ALA A 457 28.25 -20.84 6.86
C ALA A 457 27.83 -21.43 5.50
N ASP A 458 26.75 -22.22 5.47
CA ASP A 458 26.21 -22.82 4.24
C ASP A 458 25.76 -21.74 3.26
N LYS A 459 25.12 -20.67 3.76
CA LYS A 459 24.73 -19.52 2.93
C LYS A 459 25.94 -18.83 2.32
N VAL A 460 27.01 -18.63 3.08
CA VAL A 460 28.24 -18.00 2.58
C VAL A 460 28.96 -18.92 1.58
N ALA A 461 28.98 -20.22 1.81
CA ALA A 461 29.51 -21.21 0.86
C ALA A 461 28.73 -21.18 -0.46
N TRP A 462 27.39 -21.19 -0.37
CA TRP A 462 26.50 -21.06 -1.53
C TRP A 462 26.76 -19.76 -2.30
N VAL A 463 26.94 -18.64 -1.60
CA VAL A 463 27.31 -17.35 -2.22
C VAL A 463 28.61 -17.48 -2.99
N ARG A 464 29.66 -18.05 -2.39
CA ARG A 464 30.98 -18.19 -3.03
C ARG A 464 30.88 -19.00 -4.32
N GLU A 465 30.10 -20.07 -4.31
CA GLU A 465 29.88 -20.91 -5.48
C GLU A 465 29.11 -20.20 -6.60
N HIS A 466 28.16 -19.32 -6.24
CA HIS A 466 27.25 -18.67 -7.18
C HIS A 466 27.69 -17.26 -7.61
N LEU A 467 28.84 -16.75 -7.14
CA LEU A 467 29.42 -15.51 -7.65
C LEU A 467 29.70 -15.63 -9.15
N GLU A 468 29.37 -14.58 -9.91
CA GLU A 468 29.55 -14.46 -11.37
C GLU A 468 28.69 -15.41 -12.22
N LYS A 469 27.97 -16.34 -11.59
CA LYS A 469 27.09 -17.28 -12.30
C LYS A 469 25.70 -16.67 -12.54
N PRO A 470 25.07 -16.97 -13.69
CA PRO A 470 23.68 -16.61 -13.95
C PRO A 470 22.74 -17.59 -13.21
N ILE A 471 21.69 -17.03 -12.60
CA ILE A 471 20.64 -17.79 -11.91
C ILE A 471 19.33 -17.63 -12.70
N PRO A 472 18.76 -18.72 -13.24
CA PRO A 472 17.46 -18.68 -13.90
C PRO A 472 16.32 -18.59 -12.90
N VAL A 473 15.15 -18.15 -13.36
CA VAL A 473 13.96 -17.98 -12.50
C VAL A 473 13.43 -19.31 -11.96
N SER A 474 13.63 -20.41 -12.69
CA SER A 474 13.22 -21.78 -12.32
C SER A 474 13.88 -22.27 -11.04
N ASN A 475 15.09 -21.79 -10.72
CA ASN A 475 15.79 -22.17 -9.49
C ASN A 475 15.27 -21.41 -8.27
N VAL A 476 14.52 -20.32 -8.47
CA VAL A 476 14.00 -19.48 -7.40
C VAL A 476 12.54 -19.81 -7.09
N PHE A 477 11.70 -19.96 -8.11
CA PHE A 477 10.27 -20.22 -7.95
C PHE A 477 9.88 -21.57 -8.55
N GLY A 478 8.92 -22.24 -7.91
CA GLY A 478 8.29 -23.43 -8.45
C GLY A 478 7.06 -23.12 -9.31
N PRO A 479 6.63 -24.07 -10.18
CA PRO A 479 5.29 -24.01 -10.76
C PRO A 479 4.22 -24.06 -9.65
N ASP A 480 3.04 -23.48 -9.91
CA ASP A 480 1.90 -23.41 -8.99
C ASP A 480 2.13 -22.65 -7.66
N GLU A 481 3.33 -22.14 -7.41
CA GLU A 481 3.65 -21.36 -6.21
C GLU A 481 2.92 -20.01 -6.21
N MET A 482 2.53 -19.55 -5.02
CA MET A 482 2.01 -18.21 -4.80
C MET A 482 3.16 -17.23 -4.54
N VAL A 483 3.24 -16.19 -5.35
CA VAL A 483 4.28 -15.15 -5.25
C VAL A 483 3.69 -13.77 -5.03
N ASP A 484 4.54 -12.87 -4.54
CA ASP A 484 4.21 -11.48 -4.33
C ASP A 484 4.86 -10.63 -5.42
N CYS A 485 4.05 -9.83 -6.11
CA CYS A 485 4.52 -8.87 -7.11
C CYS A 485 4.73 -7.51 -6.44
N ILE A 486 5.94 -6.98 -6.51
CA ILE A 486 6.32 -5.69 -5.92
C ILE A 486 6.79 -4.76 -7.03
N GLY A 487 6.18 -3.58 -7.10
CA GLY A 487 6.47 -2.67 -8.19
C GLY A 487 5.89 -1.28 -8.00
N VAL A 488 6.09 -0.44 -9.01
CA VAL A 488 5.53 0.90 -9.06
C VAL A 488 4.36 0.92 -10.04
N THR A 489 3.20 1.36 -9.55
CA THR A 489 1.96 1.47 -10.33
C THR A 489 2.09 2.43 -11.51
N LYS A 490 1.21 2.30 -12.52
CA LYS A 490 1.15 3.22 -13.66
C LYS A 490 0.87 4.64 -13.18
N GLY A 491 1.68 5.60 -13.61
CA GLY A 491 1.49 7.03 -13.30
C GLY A 491 0.28 7.59 -14.04
N LYS A 492 -0.50 8.45 -13.38
CA LYS A 492 -1.63 9.19 -13.97
C LYS A 492 -1.49 10.71 -13.80
N GLY A 493 -0.39 11.19 -13.21
CA GLY A 493 -0.13 12.63 -12.98
C GLY A 493 -1.00 13.24 -11.88
N PHE A 494 -1.14 14.57 -11.91
CA PHE A 494 -2.04 15.31 -11.01
C PHE A 494 -3.50 15.04 -11.37
N LYS A 495 -4.32 14.65 -10.39
CA LYS A 495 -5.75 14.37 -10.58
C LYS A 495 -6.59 14.96 -9.46
N GLY A 496 -7.79 15.42 -9.82
CA GLY A 496 -8.82 15.87 -8.89
C GLY A 496 -9.37 14.76 -7.99
N VAL A 497 -10.11 15.14 -6.95
CA VAL A 497 -10.64 14.24 -5.90
C VAL A 497 -11.52 13.11 -6.46
N THR A 498 -12.36 13.40 -7.46
CA THR A 498 -13.23 12.40 -8.08
C THR A 498 -12.44 11.25 -8.71
N SER A 499 -11.29 11.52 -9.34
CA SER A 499 -10.47 10.44 -9.89
C SER A 499 -9.52 9.87 -8.83
N ARG A 500 -8.85 10.71 -8.03
CA ARG A 500 -7.81 10.28 -7.07
C ARG A 500 -8.37 9.47 -5.90
N TRP A 501 -9.57 9.81 -5.45
CA TRP A 501 -10.23 9.25 -4.27
C TRP A 501 -11.58 8.60 -4.56
N HIS A 502 -12.11 8.74 -5.78
CA HIS A 502 -13.41 8.17 -6.17
C HIS A 502 -14.58 8.74 -5.35
N THR A 503 -14.52 10.03 -5.02
CA THR A 503 -15.62 10.75 -4.37
C THR A 503 -16.80 10.93 -5.33
N LYS A 504 -18.02 10.94 -4.79
CA LYS A 504 -19.24 11.26 -5.55
C LYS A 504 -19.11 12.65 -6.20
N LYS A 505 -19.58 12.79 -7.44
CA LYS A 505 -19.70 14.09 -8.11
C LYS A 505 -20.86 14.88 -7.46
N LEU A 506 -20.73 16.19 -7.38
CA LEU A 506 -21.81 17.06 -6.92
C LEU A 506 -22.92 17.18 -8.00
N PRO A 507 -24.13 17.65 -7.63
CA PRO A 507 -25.21 17.87 -8.58
C PRO A 507 -24.81 18.72 -9.78
N ARG A 508 -25.50 18.53 -10.91
CA ARG A 508 -25.19 19.23 -12.17
C ARG A 508 -25.23 20.75 -12.03
N LYS A 509 -26.19 21.28 -11.26
CA LYS A 509 -26.42 22.72 -11.04
C LYS A 509 -25.53 23.32 -9.93
N THR A 510 -24.44 22.66 -9.52
CA THR A 510 -23.52 23.20 -8.52
C THR A 510 -22.65 24.32 -9.10
N HIS A 511 -22.68 25.49 -8.48
CA HIS A 511 -21.83 26.61 -8.84
C HIS A 511 -20.34 26.36 -8.54
N LYS A 512 -19.45 26.92 -9.38
CA LYS A 512 -17.98 26.78 -9.27
C LYS A 512 -17.49 25.33 -9.28
N GLY A 513 -18.09 24.50 -10.13
CA GLY A 513 -17.61 23.15 -10.48
C GLY A 513 -18.14 22.01 -9.60
N LEU A 514 -18.34 20.86 -10.23
CA LEU A 514 -19.00 19.68 -9.63
C LEU A 514 -18.04 18.55 -9.20
N ARG A 515 -16.76 18.59 -9.60
CA ARG A 515 -15.76 17.53 -9.34
C ARG A 515 -14.88 17.83 -8.13
N LYS A 516 -15.53 18.21 -7.03
CA LYS A 516 -14.90 18.62 -5.76
C LYS A 516 -15.56 17.90 -4.58
N VAL A 517 -14.92 17.95 -3.41
CA VAL A 517 -15.57 17.62 -2.14
C VAL A 517 -16.27 18.88 -1.65
N ALA A 518 -17.53 18.79 -1.22
CA ALA A 518 -18.31 19.95 -0.79
C ALA A 518 -17.77 20.56 0.51
N CYS A 519 -17.70 19.76 1.58
CA CYS A 519 -17.19 20.18 2.89
C CYS A 519 -15.82 19.53 3.15
N ILE A 520 -14.83 20.33 3.55
CA ILE A 520 -13.43 19.90 3.79
C ILE A 520 -13.05 19.92 5.28
N GLY A 521 -14.02 19.82 6.17
CA GLY A 521 -13.84 19.82 7.63
C GLY A 521 -14.95 20.59 8.33
N ALA A 522 -15.17 20.28 9.60
CA ALA A 522 -15.98 21.13 10.48
C ALA A 522 -15.20 22.42 10.82
N TRP A 523 -15.86 23.38 11.49
CA TRP A 523 -15.20 24.59 11.99
C TRP A 523 -14.11 24.22 12.99
N HIS A 524 -14.46 23.42 14.00
CA HIS A 524 -13.53 22.90 14.99
C HIS A 524 -13.30 21.40 14.73
N PRO A 525 -12.06 20.94 14.54
CA PRO A 525 -10.80 21.67 14.66
C PRO A 525 -10.52 22.61 13.46
N SER A 526 -9.95 23.79 13.74
CA SER A 526 -9.66 24.87 12.76
C SER A 526 -8.50 24.56 11.81
N ARG A 527 -8.48 23.35 11.26
CA ARG A 527 -7.49 22.86 10.31
C ARG A 527 -8.09 21.78 9.41
N VAL A 528 -7.68 21.76 8.15
CA VAL A 528 -8.05 20.68 7.23
C VAL A 528 -7.31 19.41 7.62
N GLN A 529 -8.05 18.35 7.93
CA GLN A 529 -7.46 17.07 8.31
C GLN A 529 -6.82 16.35 7.11
N PHE A 530 -5.72 15.63 7.36
CA PHE A 530 -5.00 14.87 6.33
C PHE A 530 -5.81 13.69 5.76
N THR A 531 -6.84 13.25 6.48
CA THR A 531 -7.78 12.18 6.10
C THR A 531 -8.71 12.59 4.96
N ILE A 532 -8.86 13.90 4.74
CA ILE A 532 -9.81 14.44 3.77
C ILE A 532 -9.27 14.28 2.36
N ALA A 533 -10.16 13.85 1.46
CA ALA A 533 -9.82 13.67 0.06
C ALA A 533 -9.44 15.01 -0.60
N ARG A 534 -8.17 15.17 -0.94
CA ARG A 534 -7.64 16.33 -1.67
C ARG A 534 -7.11 15.92 -3.06
N ALA A 535 -7.14 16.85 -4.01
CA ALA A 535 -6.52 16.66 -5.33
C ALA A 535 -5.00 16.50 -5.20
N GLY A 536 -4.35 15.88 -6.19
CA GLY A 536 -2.91 15.67 -6.18
C GLY A 536 -2.47 14.50 -7.04
N GLN A 537 -1.25 14.01 -6.83
CA GLN A 537 -0.68 12.88 -7.56
C GLN A 537 -1.58 11.63 -7.47
N LYS A 538 -1.84 11.01 -8.63
CA LYS A 538 -2.48 9.68 -8.75
C LYS A 538 -1.55 8.72 -9.50
N GLY A 539 -1.30 7.56 -8.90
CA GLY A 539 -0.45 6.53 -9.49
C GLY A 539 1.03 6.86 -9.42
N TYR A 540 1.89 5.96 -9.91
CA TYR A 540 3.33 5.97 -9.64
C TYR A 540 3.65 5.80 -8.15
N HIS A 541 2.85 5.00 -7.45
CA HIS A 541 3.09 4.60 -6.06
C HIS A 541 3.71 3.20 -6.00
N HIS A 542 4.55 2.94 -5.00
CA HIS A 542 5.02 1.58 -4.67
C HIS A 542 3.87 0.75 -4.09
N ARG A 543 3.69 -0.47 -4.60
CA ARG A 543 2.69 -1.43 -4.13
C ARG A 543 3.29 -2.83 -4.08
N THR A 544 2.70 -3.66 -3.22
CA THR A 544 2.96 -5.09 -3.11
C THR A 544 1.59 -5.76 -3.27
N GLU A 545 1.42 -6.50 -4.35
CA GLU A 545 0.25 -7.35 -4.58
C GLU A 545 0.64 -8.77 -4.21
N ILE A 546 0.03 -9.29 -3.15
CA ILE A 546 0.32 -10.62 -2.63
C ILE A 546 -0.51 -11.71 -3.33
N ASN A 547 -0.11 -12.96 -3.16
CA ASN A 547 -0.87 -14.15 -3.57
C ASN A 547 -1.19 -14.18 -5.07
N LYS A 548 -0.19 -13.89 -5.91
CA LYS A 548 -0.27 -14.09 -7.35
C LYS A 548 0.22 -15.49 -7.67
N LYS A 549 -0.68 -16.33 -8.18
CA LYS A 549 -0.35 -17.70 -8.54
C LYS A 549 0.47 -17.75 -9.83
N ILE A 550 1.53 -18.53 -9.84
CA ILE A 550 2.29 -18.88 -11.05
C ILE A 550 1.52 -19.97 -11.77
N TYR A 551 1.21 -19.77 -13.05
CA TYR A 551 0.55 -20.77 -13.89
C TYR A 551 1.54 -21.55 -14.75
N ARG A 552 2.64 -20.88 -15.15
CA ARG A 552 3.70 -21.51 -15.93
C ARG A 552 5.00 -20.73 -15.74
N ILE A 553 6.09 -21.47 -15.61
CA ILE A 553 7.45 -20.97 -15.79
C ILE A 553 7.87 -21.47 -17.17
N GLY A 554 7.81 -20.59 -18.16
CA GLY A 554 8.13 -20.92 -19.54
C GLY A 554 9.60 -20.70 -19.81
N GLN A 555 10.25 -21.67 -20.45
CA GLN A 555 11.60 -21.51 -20.97
C GLN A 555 11.58 -20.50 -22.13
N GLY A 556 12.68 -19.79 -22.32
CA GLY A 556 12.88 -18.91 -23.46
C GLY A 556 13.01 -19.68 -24.78
N ILE A 557 13.13 -18.95 -25.88
CA ILE A 557 13.49 -19.53 -27.18
C ILE A 557 14.93 -20.04 -27.03
N HIS A 558 15.10 -21.35 -27.15
CA HIS A 558 16.39 -22.00 -26.95
C HIS A 558 16.66 -23.01 -28.06
N THR A 559 17.93 -23.28 -28.32
CA THR A 559 18.35 -24.26 -29.33
C THR A 559 18.70 -25.55 -28.62
N LYS A 560 18.06 -26.66 -29.01
CA LYS A 560 18.50 -28.03 -28.65
C LYS A 560 18.75 -28.78 -29.94
N ASP A 561 19.87 -29.49 -30.03
CA ASP A 561 20.22 -30.33 -31.17
C ASP A 561 20.16 -29.59 -32.53
N GLY A 562 20.62 -28.33 -32.53
CA GLY A 562 20.60 -27.45 -33.71
C GLY A 562 19.22 -26.90 -34.10
N LYS A 563 18.12 -27.36 -33.48
CA LYS A 563 16.76 -26.90 -33.73
C LYS A 563 16.36 -25.82 -32.74
N VAL A 564 15.86 -24.69 -33.25
CA VAL A 564 15.37 -23.58 -32.44
C VAL A 564 13.97 -23.90 -31.93
N ILE A 565 13.87 -24.29 -30.66
CA ILE A 565 12.61 -24.59 -29.99
C ILE A 565 11.91 -23.29 -29.60
N LYS A 566 10.72 -23.08 -30.15
CA LYS A 566 9.89 -21.89 -29.93
C LYS A 566 8.54 -22.20 -29.28
N ASN A 567 8.26 -23.47 -28.96
CA ASN A 567 6.97 -24.01 -28.55
C ASN A 567 6.58 -23.68 -27.09
N ASN A 568 6.93 -22.50 -26.58
CA ASN A 568 6.77 -22.15 -25.15
C ASN A 568 5.31 -21.96 -24.72
N ALA A 569 4.38 -21.80 -25.67
CA ALA A 569 2.94 -21.68 -25.44
C ALA A 569 2.13 -22.90 -25.91
N SER A 570 2.79 -23.97 -26.35
CA SER A 570 2.14 -25.27 -26.54
C SER A 570 1.67 -25.85 -25.20
N THR A 571 0.64 -26.68 -25.22
CA THR A 571 0.13 -27.39 -24.03
C THR A 571 -0.12 -28.85 -24.39
N GLU A 572 -0.38 -29.71 -23.39
CA GLU A 572 -0.69 -31.12 -23.65
C GLU A 572 -1.95 -31.31 -24.51
N TYR A 573 -2.92 -30.39 -24.39
CA TYR A 573 -4.17 -30.42 -25.15
C TYR A 573 -4.07 -29.71 -26.51
N ASP A 574 -3.21 -28.69 -26.60
CA ASP A 574 -2.99 -27.90 -27.81
C ASP A 574 -1.55 -28.07 -28.29
N LEU A 575 -1.39 -28.99 -29.24
CA LEU A 575 -0.12 -29.41 -29.83
C LEU A 575 0.45 -28.41 -30.84
N SER A 576 -0.22 -27.27 -31.08
CA SER A 576 0.26 -26.25 -32.01
C SER A 576 1.64 -25.73 -31.59
N ASP A 577 2.62 -25.75 -32.51
CA ASP A 577 3.93 -25.15 -32.25
C ASP A 577 3.82 -23.62 -32.30
N LYS A 578 3.62 -23.03 -31.11
CA LYS A 578 3.48 -21.59 -30.93
C LYS A 578 4.26 -21.07 -29.74
N SER A 579 4.80 -19.87 -29.91
CA SER A 579 5.47 -19.12 -28.85
C SER A 579 4.49 -18.28 -28.03
N ILE A 580 4.88 -17.89 -26.82
CA ILE A 580 4.05 -17.00 -25.97
C ILE A 580 3.87 -15.59 -26.56
N THR A 581 4.72 -15.22 -27.53
CA THR A 581 4.62 -13.93 -28.19
C THR A 581 3.42 -13.94 -29.15
N PRO A 582 2.42 -13.06 -28.96
CA PRO A 582 1.25 -13.04 -29.81
C PRO A 582 1.60 -12.57 -31.23
N MET A 583 0.71 -12.81 -32.20
CA MET A 583 0.89 -12.33 -33.57
C MET A 583 1.11 -10.81 -33.63
N GLY A 584 2.25 -10.40 -34.21
CA GLY A 584 2.69 -8.99 -34.25
C GLY A 584 3.41 -8.49 -32.99
N GLY A 585 3.70 -9.39 -32.04
CA GLY A 585 4.38 -9.08 -30.78
C GLY A 585 3.46 -8.48 -29.72
N PHE A 586 3.95 -8.41 -28.47
CA PHE A 586 3.23 -7.70 -27.42
C PHE A 586 3.23 -6.19 -27.72
N PRO A 587 2.05 -5.53 -27.77
CA PRO A 587 1.99 -4.13 -28.22
C PRO A 587 2.82 -3.22 -27.32
N HIS A 588 3.71 -2.41 -27.91
CA HIS A 588 4.69 -1.56 -27.23
C HIS A 588 5.72 -2.28 -26.35
N TYR A 589 5.79 -3.61 -26.36
CA TYR A 589 6.86 -4.38 -25.73
C TYR A 589 7.82 -4.95 -26.77
N GLY A 590 7.28 -5.72 -27.72
CA GLY A 590 8.03 -6.53 -28.68
C GLY A 590 7.82 -8.03 -28.42
N GLU A 591 8.82 -8.82 -28.76
CA GLU A 591 8.85 -10.28 -28.57
C GLU A 591 9.36 -10.63 -27.17
N VAL A 592 8.95 -11.78 -26.66
CA VAL A 592 9.47 -12.40 -25.44
C VAL A 592 10.34 -13.57 -25.85
N ASN A 593 11.65 -13.44 -25.67
CA ASN A 593 12.63 -14.42 -26.14
C ASN A 593 13.30 -15.17 -24.99
N ASN A 594 13.35 -14.57 -23.81
CA ASN A 594 13.93 -15.19 -22.62
C ASN A 594 12.86 -15.97 -21.84
N ASP A 595 13.31 -16.66 -20.78
CA ASP A 595 12.42 -17.28 -19.80
C ASP A 595 11.37 -16.28 -19.32
N PHE A 596 10.16 -16.76 -19.08
CA PHE A 596 9.08 -15.92 -18.62
C PHE A 596 8.24 -16.62 -17.56
N LEU A 597 7.58 -15.79 -16.77
CA LEU A 597 6.69 -16.23 -15.72
C LEU A 597 5.28 -15.74 -16.03
N MET A 598 4.36 -16.69 -16.11
CA MET A 598 2.93 -16.44 -16.32
C MET A 598 2.25 -16.36 -14.96
N ILE A 599 1.83 -15.16 -14.56
CA ILE A 599 1.05 -14.97 -13.32
C ILE A 599 -0.43 -14.86 -13.60
N LYS A 600 -1.24 -15.38 -12.67
CA LYS A 600 -2.68 -15.16 -12.63
C LYS A 600 -3.03 -13.69 -12.51
N GLY A 601 -3.93 -13.23 -13.36
CA GLY A 601 -4.56 -11.92 -13.28
C GLY A 601 -3.65 -10.78 -13.71
N CYS A 602 -3.96 -9.58 -13.23
CA CYS A 602 -3.18 -8.39 -13.50
C CYS A 602 -2.01 -8.23 -12.52
N CYS A 603 -0.98 -7.50 -12.96
CA CYS A 603 0.09 -6.98 -12.10
C CYS A 603 0.22 -5.47 -12.29
N MET A 604 0.70 -4.79 -11.25
CA MET A 604 0.96 -3.35 -11.27
C MET A 604 1.95 -2.93 -12.36
N GLY A 605 1.85 -1.65 -12.73
CA GLY A 605 2.77 -1.01 -13.67
C GLY A 605 2.38 -1.17 -15.14
N PRO A 606 2.91 -0.31 -16.02
CA PRO A 606 2.76 -0.45 -17.47
C PRO A 606 3.62 -1.60 -18.03
N LYS A 607 3.51 -1.87 -19.33
CA LYS A 607 4.45 -2.72 -20.07
C LYS A 607 5.87 -2.16 -19.98
N LYS A 608 6.90 -3.00 -20.14
CA LYS A 608 8.34 -2.69 -19.95
C LYS A 608 8.73 -2.31 -18.51
N ARG A 609 7.81 -2.39 -17.55
CA ARG A 609 8.09 -2.06 -16.14
C ARG A 609 8.82 -3.21 -15.47
N VAL A 610 9.90 -2.87 -14.76
CA VAL A 610 10.56 -3.79 -13.84
C VAL A 610 9.65 -4.12 -12.65
N ILE A 611 9.44 -5.42 -12.41
CA ILE A 611 8.66 -5.97 -11.31
C ILE A 611 9.58 -6.87 -10.50
N THR A 612 9.60 -6.66 -9.19
CA THR A 612 10.31 -7.55 -8.26
C THR A 612 9.32 -8.61 -7.81
N LEU A 613 9.62 -9.87 -8.10
CA LEU A 613 8.90 -11.04 -7.62
C LEU A 613 9.54 -11.47 -6.31
N ARG A 614 8.74 -11.78 -5.30
CA ARG A 614 9.22 -12.29 -4.00
C ARG A 614 8.41 -13.53 -3.65
N LYS A 615 9.03 -14.51 -3.01
CA LYS A 615 8.30 -15.58 -2.34
C LYS A 615 7.32 -14.99 -1.32
N SER A 616 6.23 -15.70 -1.08
CA SER A 616 5.21 -15.26 -0.14
C SER A 616 5.77 -15.11 1.28
N LEU A 617 5.23 -14.17 2.04
CA LEU A 617 5.49 -14.07 3.49
C LEU A 617 4.57 -14.97 4.31
N LEU A 618 3.51 -15.48 3.69
CA LEU A 618 2.45 -16.24 4.35
C LEU A 618 2.61 -17.72 4.03
N VAL A 619 2.32 -18.57 5.03
CA VAL A 619 2.15 -19.99 4.79
C VAL A 619 0.81 -20.21 4.10
N HIS A 620 0.81 -20.92 2.99
CA HIS A 620 -0.38 -21.15 2.17
C HIS A 620 -1.00 -22.51 2.47
N THR A 621 -2.15 -22.50 3.15
CA THR A 621 -2.92 -23.72 3.46
C THR A 621 -4.24 -23.80 2.69
N LYS A 622 -4.64 -22.72 2.02
CA LYS A 622 -5.91 -22.67 1.29
C LYS A 622 -5.85 -23.57 0.05
N ARG A 623 -6.93 -24.34 -0.21
CA ARG A 623 -7.05 -25.21 -1.39
C ARG A 623 -6.76 -24.48 -2.71
N VAL A 624 -7.26 -23.26 -2.89
CA VAL A 624 -7.00 -22.43 -4.08
C VAL A 624 -5.50 -22.11 -4.27
N ALA A 625 -4.75 -22.00 -3.17
CA ALA A 625 -3.31 -21.79 -3.23
C ALA A 625 -2.55 -23.07 -3.61
N LEU A 626 -2.98 -24.22 -3.11
CA LEU A 626 -2.35 -25.53 -3.36
C LEU A 626 -2.83 -26.23 -4.64
N GLU A 627 -3.87 -25.70 -5.31
CA GLU A 627 -4.43 -26.22 -6.58
C GLU A 627 -3.34 -26.35 -7.67
N LYS A 628 -3.09 -27.54 -8.22
CA LYS A 628 -2.17 -27.69 -9.35
C LYS A 628 -2.80 -27.11 -10.62
N ILE A 629 -2.03 -26.38 -11.43
CA ILE A 629 -2.57 -25.68 -12.60
C ILE A 629 -2.13 -26.39 -13.89
N ASN A 630 -3.09 -27.04 -14.54
CA ASN A 630 -2.91 -27.61 -15.88
C ASN A 630 -3.59 -26.70 -16.92
N LEU A 631 -2.80 -26.14 -17.84
CA LEU A 631 -3.29 -25.27 -18.90
C LEU A 631 -3.72 -26.10 -20.11
N LYS A 632 -4.92 -25.84 -20.64
CA LYS A 632 -5.44 -26.47 -21.87
C LYS A 632 -5.19 -25.63 -23.12
N PHE A 633 -5.18 -24.30 -22.99
CA PHE A 633 -4.98 -23.40 -24.12
C PHE A 633 -4.38 -22.07 -23.66
N ILE A 634 -3.48 -21.53 -24.48
CA ILE A 634 -2.91 -20.20 -24.32
C ILE A 634 -3.21 -19.40 -25.58
N ASP A 635 -3.85 -18.24 -25.40
CA ASP A 635 -4.21 -17.37 -26.51
C ASP A 635 -2.98 -16.55 -26.99
N THR A 636 -2.56 -16.81 -28.22
CA THR A 636 -1.45 -16.15 -28.94
C THR A 636 -1.97 -15.27 -30.08
N SER A 637 -3.28 -15.06 -30.17
CA SER A 637 -3.86 -14.13 -31.14
C SER A 637 -3.32 -12.72 -31.00
N SER A 638 -3.40 -11.93 -32.08
CA SER A 638 -2.91 -10.55 -32.06
C SER A 638 -3.60 -9.72 -30.98
N LYS A 639 -2.80 -8.99 -30.20
CA LYS A 639 -3.28 -8.03 -29.19
C LYS A 639 -3.31 -6.60 -29.70
N PHE A 640 -3.05 -6.41 -30.99
CA PHE A 640 -3.17 -5.16 -31.71
C PHE A 640 -4.44 -5.21 -32.56
N GLY A 641 -5.54 -4.65 -32.04
CA GLY A 641 -6.87 -4.85 -32.61
C GLY A 641 -7.53 -6.14 -32.10
N HIS A 642 -8.39 -6.74 -32.91
CA HIS A 642 -9.10 -7.99 -32.61
C HIS A 642 -8.44 -9.17 -33.33
N GLY A 643 -7.58 -9.90 -32.62
CA GLY A 643 -6.93 -11.10 -33.15
C GLY A 643 -7.93 -12.23 -33.38
N ARG A 644 -7.91 -12.83 -34.58
CA ARG A 644 -8.77 -13.97 -34.97
C ARG A 644 -8.03 -15.30 -35.10
N PHE A 645 -6.74 -15.26 -35.39
CA PHE A 645 -5.90 -16.43 -35.65
C PHE A 645 -4.87 -16.59 -34.53
N GLN A 646 -4.47 -17.83 -34.24
CA GLN A 646 -3.49 -18.13 -33.19
C GLN A 646 -2.07 -18.14 -33.74
N THR A 647 -1.89 -18.68 -34.94
CA THR A 647 -0.60 -18.72 -35.64
C THR A 647 -0.66 -18.00 -36.99
N PRO A 648 0.50 -17.60 -37.55
CA PRO A 648 0.59 -17.15 -38.94
C PRO A 648 0.15 -18.22 -39.94
N ALA A 649 0.41 -19.50 -39.65
CA ALA A 649 0.01 -20.61 -40.51
C ALA A 649 -1.52 -20.71 -40.62
N ASP A 650 -2.25 -20.63 -39.48
CA ASP A 650 -3.73 -20.63 -39.48
C ASP A 650 -4.29 -19.48 -40.33
N LYS A 651 -3.65 -18.30 -40.23
CA LYS A 651 -4.06 -17.12 -40.98
C LYS A 651 -3.84 -17.31 -42.48
N THR A 652 -2.69 -17.83 -42.88
CA THR A 652 -2.38 -18.08 -44.30
C THR A 652 -3.29 -19.16 -44.86
N ALA A 653 -3.53 -20.25 -44.12
CA ALA A 653 -4.45 -21.31 -44.51
C ALA A 653 -5.88 -20.80 -44.70
N PHE A 654 -6.36 -19.92 -43.81
CA PHE A 654 -7.69 -19.33 -43.93
C PHE A 654 -7.81 -18.31 -45.06
N MET A 655 -6.80 -17.46 -45.26
CA MET A 655 -6.85 -16.37 -46.25
C MET A 655 -6.49 -16.83 -47.67
N GLY A 656 -5.79 -17.95 -47.82
CA GLY A 656 -5.22 -18.39 -49.09
C GLY A 656 -4.10 -17.48 -49.61
N THR A 657 -3.73 -17.68 -50.87
CA THR A 657 -2.75 -16.86 -51.59
C THR A 657 -3.30 -15.46 -51.86
N LEU A 658 -2.64 -14.44 -51.31
CA LEU A 658 -3.02 -13.05 -51.53
C LEU A 658 -2.23 -12.44 -52.69
N LYS A 659 -2.70 -11.29 -53.21
CA LYS A 659 -2.04 -10.55 -54.30
C LYS A 659 -0.53 -10.32 -54.05
N LYS A 660 -0.16 -9.93 -52.83
CA LYS A 660 1.25 -9.67 -52.46
C LYS A 660 2.14 -10.92 -52.46
N ASP A 661 1.53 -12.10 -52.30
CA ASP A 661 2.26 -13.37 -52.24
C ASP A 661 2.50 -13.85 -53.68
N ARG A 662 1.51 -13.72 -54.57
CA ARG A 662 1.67 -13.92 -56.03
C ARG A 662 2.75 -13.01 -56.62
N ILE A 663 2.74 -11.71 -56.29
CA ILE A 663 3.80 -10.78 -56.75
C ILE A 663 5.20 -11.22 -56.28
N LYS A 664 5.31 -11.87 -55.10
CA LYS A 664 6.60 -12.39 -54.63
C LYS A 664 6.99 -13.65 -55.37
N GLU A 665 6.05 -14.55 -55.62
CA GLU A 665 6.26 -15.77 -56.41
C GLU A 665 6.73 -15.40 -57.82
N ASP A 666 6.05 -14.47 -58.48
CA ASP A 666 6.40 -13.94 -59.80
C ASP A 666 7.75 -13.22 -59.84
N ALA A 667 8.21 -12.67 -58.71
CA ALA A 667 9.53 -12.04 -58.59
C ALA A 667 10.66 -13.02 -58.24
N THR A 668 10.31 -14.19 -57.72
CA THR A 668 11.27 -15.27 -57.40
C THR A 668 11.41 -16.31 -58.51
N ALA A 669 10.38 -16.46 -59.34
CA ALA A 669 10.42 -17.17 -60.62
C ALA A 669 11.17 -16.32 -61.64
#